data_AF-A0A7G2E5E5-F1
#
_entry.id   AF-A0A7G2E5E5-F1
#
_cell.length_a   1.000
_cell.length_b   1.000
_cell.length_c   1.000
_cell.angle_alpha   90.00
_cell.angle_beta   90.00
_cell.angle_gamma   90.00
#
_symmetry.space_group_name_H-M   'P 1'
#
loop_
_entity.id
_entity.type
_entity.pdbx_description
1 polymer ?
#
loop_
_entity_poly.entity_id
_entity_poly.type
_entity_poly.pdbx_seq_one_letter_code
_entity_poly.pdbx_strand_id
1 'polypeptide(L)'
;MVKREALEVKPPKAGKGKGKGKGRGTVAAGPEMNWPGQWELFMKNSGVSAMHAILMPLINKVQFYDATIWRISQIKLPPGVPCHVFDAKKNKVDCWVHSVLVDINTGDIKPLALTTDTWCSSGGLTVNGTLVSTGGFQGGANTARYLSTCENCVWIEYPKALAARRWYSTQATLPDGTFIVVGGRDALNYEYILPEGQNNKKLYDSQLLRQTDDPEENNLYPFVWLNTDGNLFIFANNRSILLSPKTNKVLKEFPQLPGGARNYPGSASSALLPIRLYVQNPAIIPADVLVCGGAKQDAYFRAERLKIYDWALKDCARLNINSAKPVWKTETMPTSRVMSDTVILPNGEILIINGAKRGSSGWHLAKEPNFAPLLYKPNKPLGQRFKELAPSTIPRVYHSIAIALPDGKVLVGGSNTNNGYQFNVEYPTELRIEKFSPPYLDPALANMRPRIVNTATPKQIKYGQMFDVKIELKQQNVAKENVMVTMLAPSFTTHSVSMNMRLLMLGINNVKNVGGDNHQIQAVAPPSGKLAPPDVPQSQLFGLTSHKLLRRSVNCLGVAESGKAAQATTQDDLLTWVKNDKRRMLHVVYRVGDMDRTIKFYTECLGMKLLRKRDIPEEKYTNAFLGYGPEDSHFVIELTYNYGVDKYDIGAGFGHFGIAVDDVAKTVELVKAKGGKVSREPGPVKGGKTVIAFIEDPDGYKFELLERGPTPEPLCQVMLRVGDLDRAIKFYEKAFGMELLRTRDNPEYKYTIAMMGYGPEDKFPVLELTYNYGVTEYDKGNAYAQIAIGTDDVYKTAEAIKLFGGKITREPGPLPGISTKITACLDPDGWKSVFVDNIDFLKELE
;
A
#
# COMPACT_ATOMS: atom_id res chain seq x y z
N MET A 1 1.23 -24.50 -57.74
CA MET A 1 2.39 -24.03 -58.52
C MET A 1 2.36 -22.51 -58.55
N VAL A 2 3.55 -21.90 -58.51
CA VAL A 2 3.88 -20.47 -58.70
C VAL A 2 3.92 -19.58 -57.43
N LYS A 3 5.17 -19.17 -57.16
CA LYS A 3 5.71 -18.16 -56.23
C LYS A 3 5.15 -16.75 -56.45
N ARG A 4 5.32 -15.88 -55.43
CA ARG A 4 5.76 -14.46 -55.54
C ARG A 4 6.01 -13.93 -54.12
N GLU A 5 7.28 -13.82 -53.70
CA GLU A 5 8.19 -12.67 -53.84
C GLU A 5 7.88 -11.52 -52.87
N ALA A 6 8.82 -11.33 -51.95
CA ALA A 6 8.90 -10.27 -50.98
C ALA A 6 9.33 -8.96 -51.66
N LEU A 7 8.62 -7.87 -51.35
CA LEU A 7 9.02 -6.51 -51.70
C LEU A 7 9.57 -5.84 -50.44
N GLU A 8 10.89 -5.61 -50.45
CA GLU A 8 11.59 -4.69 -49.57
C GLU A 8 10.99 -3.29 -49.65
N VAL A 9 10.57 -2.72 -48.52
CA VAL A 9 10.35 -1.29 -48.37
C VAL A 9 11.45 -0.73 -47.47
N LYS A 10 12.40 -0.03 -48.10
CA LYS A 10 13.48 0.70 -47.44
C LYS A 10 12.92 1.79 -46.51
N PRO A 11 13.52 2.02 -45.33
CA PRO A 11 13.12 3.11 -44.44
C PRO A 11 13.49 4.49 -45.04
N PRO A 12 12.71 5.56 -44.79
CA PRO A 12 13.00 6.88 -45.33
C PRO A 12 14.23 7.51 -44.68
N LYS A 13 15.05 8.18 -45.50
CA LYS A 13 16.21 8.98 -45.10
C LYS A 13 15.81 10.19 -44.25
N ALA A 14 16.65 10.48 -43.25
CA ALA A 14 16.53 11.60 -42.33
C ALA A 14 16.59 12.97 -43.05
N GLY A 15 15.49 13.72 -42.97
CA GLY A 15 15.41 15.15 -43.26
C GLY A 15 15.37 15.96 -41.95
N LYS A 16 16.31 16.89 -41.79
CA LYS A 16 16.48 17.77 -40.63
C LYS A 16 15.21 18.62 -40.38
N GLY A 17 14.52 18.36 -39.28
CA GLY A 17 13.55 19.28 -38.67
C GLY A 17 13.96 19.61 -37.23
N LYS A 18 14.36 20.85 -36.96
CA LYS A 18 14.60 21.36 -35.61
C LYS A 18 13.27 21.45 -34.86
N GLY A 19 12.89 20.37 -34.17
CA GLY A 19 11.78 20.36 -33.21
C GLY A 19 12.32 20.26 -31.79
N LYS A 20 12.18 21.31 -30.99
CA LYS A 20 12.49 21.33 -29.55
C LYS A 20 11.62 20.29 -28.82
N GLY A 21 12.17 19.10 -28.57
CA GLY A 21 11.52 18.04 -27.80
C GLY A 21 11.58 18.33 -26.30
N LYS A 22 10.43 18.71 -25.72
CA LYS A 22 10.25 18.94 -24.28
C LYS A 22 10.44 17.63 -23.50
N GLY A 23 11.41 17.62 -22.58
CA GLY A 23 11.58 16.54 -21.61
C GLY A 23 10.33 16.36 -20.75
N ARG A 24 9.92 15.10 -20.57
CA ARG A 24 8.86 14.72 -19.61
C ARG A 24 9.51 14.59 -18.24
N GLY A 25 9.18 15.51 -17.35
CA GLY A 25 9.64 15.52 -15.97
C GLY A 25 9.05 14.35 -15.17
N THR A 26 9.88 13.77 -14.31
CA THR A 26 9.46 12.85 -13.25
C THR A 26 9.13 13.65 -11.99
N VAL A 27 8.07 13.23 -11.31
CA VAL A 27 7.43 13.90 -10.18
C VAL A 27 8.21 13.67 -8.88
N ALA A 28 9.02 14.64 -8.45
CA ALA A 28 9.66 14.64 -7.13
C ALA A 28 8.61 14.46 -5.99
N ALA A 29 8.88 13.61 -4.99
CA ALA A 29 8.08 13.47 -3.76
C ALA A 29 8.02 14.81 -3.01
N GLY A 30 6.83 15.27 -2.62
CA GLY A 30 6.67 16.52 -1.89
C GLY A 30 7.04 16.33 -0.42
N PRO A 31 7.43 17.41 0.29
CA PRO A 31 7.74 17.34 1.72
C PRO A 31 6.54 16.80 2.53
N GLU A 32 6.82 16.04 3.58
CA GLU A 32 5.77 15.56 4.48
C GLU A 32 5.11 16.73 5.21
N MET A 33 3.78 16.74 5.16
CA MET A 33 2.96 17.70 5.89
C MET A 33 3.06 17.38 7.39
N ASN A 34 3.74 18.24 8.14
CA ASN A 34 3.91 18.07 9.59
C ASN A 34 2.65 18.41 10.38
N TRP A 35 1.65 19.05 9.77
CA TRP A 35 0.38 19.33 10.42
C TRP A 35 -0.40 18.04 10.74
N PRO A 36 -0.71 17.75 12.01
CA PRO A 36 -1.29 16.48 12.44
C PRO A 36 -2.80 16.37 12.22
N GLY A 37 -3.42 17.38 11.59
CA GLY A 37 -4.88 17.49 11.47
C GLY A 37 -5.50 18.33 12.59
N GLN A 38 -6.80 18.61 12.46
CA GLN A 38 -7.55 19.40 13.44
C GLN A 38 -8.98 18.89 13.59
N TRP A 39 -9.44 18.86 14.83
CA TRP A 39 -10.83 18.55 15.20
C TRP A 39 -11.65 19.82 15.36
N GLU A 40 -12.91 19.76 14.94
CA GLU A 40 -13.93 20.77 15.23
C GLU A 40 -15.20 20.09 15.75
N LEU A 41 -15.80 20.66 16.78
CA LEU A 41 -17.13 20.28 17.22
C LEU A 41 -18.15 20.86 16.24
N PHE A 42 -18.77 20.00 15.43
CA PHE A 42 -19.72 20.40 14.41
C PHE A 42 -21.14 20.55 14.96
N MET A 43 -21.59 19.59 15.78
CA MET A 43 -22.90 19.64 16.42
C MET A 43 -22.77 19.29 17.89
N LYS A 44 -23.46 20.05 18.75
CA LYS A 44 -23.55 19.74 20.18
C LYS A 44 -24.49 18.56 20.46
N ASN A 45 -25.45 18.30 19.56
CA ASN A 45 -26.45 17.26 19.74
C ASN A 45 -27.13 16.93 18.40
N SER A 46 -27.02 15.70 17.93
CA SER A 46 -27.72 15.17 16.75
C SER A 46 -29.13 14.67 17.08
N GLY A 47 -29.51 14.63 18.36
CA GLY A 47 -30.78 14.12 18.86
C GLY A 47 -30.91 12.60 18.86
N VAL A 48 -30.35 11.97 17.83
CA VAL A 48 -30.25 10.52 17.63
C VAL A 48 -28.77 10.13 17.61
N SER A 49 -28.40 9.10 18.37
CA SER A 49 -27.05 8.54 18.36
C SER A 49 -26.71 8.00 16.97
N ALA A 50 -25.64 8.50 16.37
CA ALA A 50 -25.20 8.05 15.05
C ALA A 50 -24.53 6.67 15.13
N MET A 51 -25.33 5.61 15.28
CA MET A 51 -24.88 4.21 15.30
C MET A 51 -24.67 3.66 13.89
N HIS A 52 -25.53 4.05 12.96
CA HIS A 52 -25.39 3.77 11.54
C HIS A 52 -25.39 5.09 10.80
N ALA A 53 -24.55 5.20 9.78
CA ALA A 53 -24.48 6.41 8.99
C ALA A 53 -24.11 6.15 7.53
N ILE A 54 -24.62 7.00 6.64
CA ILE A 54 -24.19 7.07 5.23
C ILE A 54 -24.38 8.49 4.68
N LEU A 55 -23.39 8.96 3.92
CA LEU A 55 -23.53 10.18 3.14
C LEU A 55 -24.46 9.92 1.95
N MET A 56 -25.50 10.76 1.81
CA MET A 56 -26.38 10.82 0.64
C MET A 56 -25.97 12.01 -0.24
N PRO A 57 -25.02 11.81 -1.17
CA PRO A 57 -24.31 12.93 -1.81
C PRO A 57 -25.22 13.82 -2.66
N LEU A 58 -26.26 13.28 -3.31
CA LEU A 58 -27.18 14.07 -4.16
C LEU A 58 -27.91 15.19 -3.42
N ILE A 59 -28.02 15.09 -2.09
CA ILE A 59 -28.72 16.07 -1.25
C ILE A 59 -27.79 16.70 -0.21
N ASN A 60 -26.49 16.37 -0.19
CA ASN A 60 -25.53 16.83 0.81
C ASN A 60 -26.00 16.61 2.27
N LYS A 61 -26.63 15.46 2.53
CA LYS A 61 -27.05 15.08 3.88
C LYS A 61 -26.41 13.76 4.28
N VAL A 62 -26.17 13.58 5.57
CA VAL A 62 -25.82 12.28 6.14
C VAL A 62 -27.03 11.76 6.88
N GLN A 63 -27.38 10.51 6.61
CA GLN A 63 -28.44 9.81 7.32
C GLN A 63 -27.87 9.18 8.59
N PHE A 64 -28.46 9.45 9.76
CA PHE A 64 -28.15 8.79 11.04
C PHE A 64 -29.37 8.05 11.59
N TYR A 65 -29.20 6.80 12.00
CA TYR A 65 -30.24 6.13 12.79
C TYR A 65 -29.64 5.20 13.85
N ASP A 66 -30.45 4.97 14.88
CA ASP A 66 -30.15 4.11 16.03
C ASP A 66 -31.12 2.92 16.10
N ALA A 67 -31.44 2.44 17.31
CA ALA A 67 -32.35 1.33 17.55
C ALA A 67 -33.71 1.84 18.08
N THR A 68 -34.80 1.43 17.43
CA THR A 68 -36.16 1.79 17.88
C THR A 68 -36.60 1.03 19.13
N ILE A 69 -35.98 -0.12 19.45
CA ILE A 69 -36.29 -0.92 20.64
C ILE A 69 -36.07 -0.17 21.95
N TRP A 70 -35.19 0.84 21.94
CA TRP A 70 -34.94 1.68 23.10
C TRP A 70 -36.06 2.68 23.37
N ARG A 71 -36.87 3.01 22.36
CA ARG A 71 -38.09 3.84 22.48
C ARG A 71 -37.84 5.22 23.09
N ILE A 72 -36.61 5.70 22.99
CA ILE A 72 -36.19 6.99 23.47
C ILE A 72 -35.02 7.48 22.63
N SER A 73 -35.07 8.76 22.29
CA SER A 73 -33.96 9.55 21.81
C SER A 73 -34.06 10.93 22.46
N GLN A 74 -33.42 11.96 21.91
CA GLN A 74 -33.63 13.35 22.36
C GLN A 74 -34.56 14.15 21.46
N ILE A 75 -35.18 13.53 20.45
CA ILE A 75 -36.14 14.21 19.55
C ILE A 75 -37.47 13.44 19.55
N LYS A 76 -38.57 14.14 19.82
CA LYS A 76 -39.92 13.59 19.67
C LYS A 76 -40.39 13.70 18.23
N LEU A 77 -41.25 12.78 17.80
CA LEU A 77 -41.90 12.87 16.49
C LEU A 77 -42.69 14.19 16.38
N PRO A 78 -42.66 14.85 15.20
CA PRO A 78 -43.42 16.08 14.99
C PRO A 78 -44.93 15.88 15.18
N PRO A 79 -45.67 16.93 15.60
CA PRO A 79 -47.14 16.88 15.66
C PRO A 79 -47.74 16.42 14.32
N GLY A 80 -48.70 15.49 14.37
CA GLY A 80 -49.35 14.92 13.19
C GLY A 80 -48.67 13.69 12.57
N VAL A 81 -47.46 13.34 13.01
CA VAL A 81 -46.82 12.07 12.65
C VAL A 81 -47.25 10.99 13.65
N PRO A 82 -47.87 9.87 13.22
CA PRO A 82 -48.30 8.81 14.12
C PRO A 82 -47.13 8.18 14.88
N CYS A 83 -47.29 7.96 16.19
CA CYS A 83 -46.34 7.21 16.98
C CYS A 83 -46.32 5.74 16.56
N HIS A 84 -45.16 5.09 16.65
CA HIS A 84 -45.01 3.69 16.33
C HIS A 84 -45.68 2.82 17.40
N VAL A 85 -46.63 1.98 17.01
CA VAL A 85 -47.29 1.04 17.94
C VAL A 85 -46.47 -0.24 18.02
N PHE A 86 -45.71 -0.42 19.10
CA PHE A 86 -44.88 -1.62 19.30
C PHE A 86 -45.59 -2.73 20.10
N ASP A 87 -46.65 -2.40 20.84
CA ASP A 87 -47.51 -3.38 21.51
C ASP A 87 -48.97 -2.91 21.43
N ALA A 88 -49.65 -3.32 20.36
CA ALA A 88 -51.05 -2.98 20.12
C ALA A 88 -51.98 -3.54 21.20
N LYS A 89 -51.66 -4.70 21.81
CA LYS A 89 -52.49 -5.31 22.85
C LYS A 89 -52.49 -4.51 24.14
N LYS A 90 -51.38 -3.84 24.46
CA LYS A 90 -51.22 -2.99 25.65
C LYS A 90 -51.30 -1.50 25.33
N ASN A 91 -51.68 -1.13 24.11
CA ASN A 91 -51.71 0.25 23.61
C ASN A 91 -50.41 1.03 23.88
N LYS A 92 -49.25 0.36 23.79
CA LYS A 92 -47.95 1.02 23.99
C LYS A 92 -47.40 1.53 22.68
N VAL A 93 -46.99 2.79 22.71
CA VAL A 93 -46.48 3.52 21.55
C VAL A 93 -45.11 4.11 21.83
N ASP A 94 -44.33 4.28 20.77
CA ASP A 94 -43.08 5.01 20.74
C ASP A 94 -43.25 6.26 19.88
N CYS A 95 -43.09 7.42 20.53
CA CYS A 95 -43.25 8.73 19.91
C CYS A 95 -41.90 9.44 19.69
N TRP A 96 -40.78 8.72 19.73
CA TRP A 96 -39.45 9.28 19.55
C TRP A 96 -38.93 9.08 18.11
N VAL A 97 -38.04 9.96 17.71
CA VAL A 97 -37.36 9.92 16.42
C VAL A 97 -36.12 9.06 16.56
N HIS A 98 -35.98 8.08 15.68
CA HIS A 98 -34.85 7.15 15.65
C HIS A 98 -34.03 7.25 14.37
N SER A 99 -34.41 8.15 13.47
CA SER A 99 -33.75 8.41 12.21
C SER A 99 -33.76 9.91 11.91
N VAL A 100 -32.61 10.46 11.52
CA VAL A 100 -32.48 11.86 11.13
C VAL A 100 -31.63 11.99 9.87
N LEU A 101 -32.02 12.91 9.00
CA LEU A 101 -31.13 13.46 7.97
C LEU A 101 -30.48 14.72 8.52
N VAL A 102 -29.16 14.78 8.45
CA VAL A 102 -28.36 15.92 8.91
C VAL A 102 -27.72 16.60 7.71
N ASP A 103 -27.98 17.89 7.52
CA ASP A 103 -27.26 18.70 6.53
C ASP A 103 -25.79 18.83 6.92
N ILE A 104 -24.88 18.46 6.01
CA ILE A 104 -23.45 18.41 6.31
C ILE A 104 -22.82 19.80 6.47
N ASN A 105 -23.46 20.87 6.04
CA ASN A 105 -22.93 22.22 6.11
C ASN A 105 -23.49 22.97 7.31
N THR A 106 -24.81 22.89 7.53
CA THR A 106 -25.50 23.66 8.57
C THR A 106 -25.71 22.88 9.86
N GLY A 107 -25.75 21.55 9.80
CA GLY A 107 -26.14 20.69 10.91
C GLY A 107 -27.66 20.61 11.11
N ASP A 108 -28.45 21.15 10.18
CA ASP A 108 -29.92 21.11 10.27
C ASP A 108 -30.41 19.66 10.25
N ILE A 109 -31.32 19.36 11.18
CA ILE A 109 -31.87 18.03 11.38
C ILE A 109 -33.27 17.95 10.78
N LYS A 110 -33.49 16.96 9.90
CA LYS A 110 -34.82 16.51 9.50
C LYS A 110 -35.13 15.16 10.16
N PRO A 111 -36.09 15.12 11.10
CA PRO A 111 -36.60 13.88 11.66
C PRO A 111 -37.28 12.99 10.61
N LEU A 112 -37.06 11.68 10.72
CA LEU A 112 -37.72 10.65 9.92
C LEU A 112 -38.29 9.57 10.83
N ALA A 113 -39.53 9.16 10.56
CA ALA A 113 -40.17 8.06 11.26
C ALA A 113 -39.64 6.71 10.74
N LEU A 114 -39.44 5.77 11.67
CA LEU A 114 -39.11 4.37 11.40
C LEU A 114 -40.10 3.48 12.14
N THR A 115 -40.48 2.38 11.51
CA THR A 115 -41.44 1.40 12.05
C THR A 115 -40.74 0.12 12.48
N THR A 116 -39.74 -0.34 11.72
CA THR A 116 -39.00 -1.56 12.05
C THR A 116 -37.60 -1.26 12.57
N ASP A 117 -37.15 -2.04 13.54
CA ASP A 117 -35.90 -1.79 14.25
C ASP A 117 -34.65 -1.99 13.38
N THR A 118 -33.85 -0.93 13.25
CA THR A 118 -32.63 -0.84 12.44
C THR A 118 -31.36 -1.29 13.16
N TRP A 119 -31.44 -1.75 14.41
CA TRP A 119 -30.27 -2.10 15.20
C TRP A 119 -29.46 -3.21 14.54
N CYS A 120 -28.20 -2.90 14.25
CA CYS A 120 -27.24 -3.76 13.55
C CYS A 120 -27.70 -4.20 12.16
N SER A 121 -28.31 -3.27 11.43
CA SER A 121 -28.61 -3.41 10.01
C SER A 121 -27.35 -3.19 9.15
N SER A 122 -27.52 -3.38 7.84
CA SER A 122 -26.57 -3.02 6.79
C SER A 122 -27.18 -2.05 5.79
N GLY A 123 -26.37 -1.51 4.88
CA GLY A 123 -26.91 -0.67 3.81
C GLY A 123 -25.94 -0.28 2.70
N GLY A 124 -26.48 0.45 1.73
CA GLY A 124 -25.77 0.97 0.55
C GLY A 124 -26.69 1.85 -0.30
N LEU A 125 -26.13 2.51 -1.33
CA LEU A 125 -26.87 3.37 -2.24
C LEU A 125 -27.13 2.67 -3.57
N THR A 126 -28.35 2.81 -4.10
CA THR A 126 -28.65 2.42 -5.49
C THR A 126 -28.01 3.41 -6.46
N VAL A 127 -28.01 3.07 -7.75
CA VAL A 127 -27.63 3.97 -8.86
C VAL A 127 -28.34 5.34 -8.83
N ASN A 128 -29.54 5.41 -8.24
CA ASN A 128 -30.32 6.65 -8.14
C ASN A 128 -30.07 7.42 -6.82
N GLY A 129 -29.21 6.90 -5.94
CA GLY A 129 -28.91 7.50 -4.64
C GLY A 129 -29.94 7.20 -3.55
N THR A 130 -30.89 6.31 -3.81
CA THR A 130 -31.78 5.78 -2.78
C THR A 130 -30.97 4.90 -1.83
N LEU A 131 -31.06 5.19 -0.53
CA LEU A 131 -30.49 4.34 0.50
C LEU A 131 -31.35 3.08 0.65
N VAL A 132 -30.71 1.92 0.52
CA VAL A 132 -31.29 0.61 0.84
C VAL A 132 -30.62 0.10 2.10
N SER A 133 -31.39 0.00 3.18
CA SER A 133 -30.97 -0.63 4.43
C SER A 133 -31.64 -1.98 4.62
N THR A 134 -30.88 -2.97 5.08
CA THR A 134 -31.35 -4.35 5.25
C THR A 134 -31.05 -4.93 6.62
N GLY A 135 -31.94 -5.81 7.08
CA GLY A 135 -31.79 -6.47 8.36
C GLY A 135 -32.05 -5.53 9.55
N GLY A 136 -31.64 -5.97 10.73
CA GLY A 136 -31.86 -5.26 11.99
C GLY A 136 -32.31 -6.22 13.08
N PHE A 137 -33.06 -5.71 14.06
CA PHE A 137 -33.53 -6.51 15.19
C PHE A 137 -35.03 -6.81 15.13
N GLN A 138 -35.48 -7.92 15.71
CA GLN A 138 -36.89 -8.34 15.77
C GLN A 138 -37.65 -8.21 14.43
N GLY A 139 -38.62 -7.30 14.34
CA GLY A 139 -39.41 -7.06 13.13
C GLY A 139 -38.60 -6.48 11.96
N GLY A 140 -37.42 -5.93 12.23
CA GLY A 140 -36.47 -5.43 11.24
C GLY A 140 -35.54 -6.49 10.64
N ALA A 141 -35.37 -7.64 11.31
CA ALA A 141 -34.32 -8.59 10.96
C ALA A 141 -34.40 -9.14 9.54
N ASN A 142 -35.59 -9.20 8.92
CA ASN A 142 -35.75 -9.60 7.53
C ASN A 142 -36.39 -8.52 6.65
N THR A 143 -36.16 -7.26 7.00
CA THR A 143 -36.75 -6.09 6.36
C THR A 143 -35.75 -5.42 5.41
N ALA A 144 -36.24 -4.91 4.29
CA ALA A 144 -35.55 -3.94 3.45
C ALA A 144 -36.24 -2.58 3.57
N ARG A 145 -35.45 -1.51 3.74
CA ARG A 145 -35.92 -0.14 3.92
C ARG A 145 -35.31 0.76 2.87
N TYR A 146 -36.12 1.61 2.28
CA TYR A 146 -35.74 2.49 1.18
C TYR A 146 -35.96 3.94 1.59
N LEU A 147 -34.94 4.78 1.40
CA LEU A 147 -35.02 6.23 1.58
C LEU A 147 -34.50 6.94 0.34
N SER A 148 -35.42 7.51 -0.43
CA SER A 148 -35.13 8.24 -1.65
C SER A 148 -34.66 9.68 -1.36
N THR A 149 -34.07 10.34 -2.36
CA THR A 149 -33.39 11.64 -2.22
C THR A 149 -34.31 12.87 -2.40
N CYS A 150 -35.63 12.70 -2.37
CA CYS A 150 -36.55 13.84 -2.52
C CYS A 150 -36.75 14.61 -1.19
N GLU A 151 -37.09 15.89 -1.27
CA GLU A 151 -37.19 16.78 -0.10
C GLU A 151 -38.13 16.24 1.00
N ASN A 152 -39.26 15.66 0.60
CA ASN A 152 -40.29 15.13 1.50
C ASN A 152 -40.33 13.60 1.57
N CYS A 153 -39.28 12.93 1.09
CA CYS A 153 -39.20 11.48 1.14
C CYS A 153 -39.17 10.99 2.60
N VAL A 154 -39.87 9.87 2.81
CA VAL A 154 -39.94 9.13 4.07
C VAL A 154 -39.37 7.73 3.85
N TRP A 155 -39.15 6.99 4.94
CA TRP A 155 -38.80 5.58 4.84
C TRP A 155 -39.96 4.77 4.26
N ILE A 156 -39.65 3.91 3.30
CA ILE A 156 -40.54 2.86 2.82
C ILE A 156 -39.96 1.53 3.28
N GLU A 157 -40.74 0.74 4.02
CA GLU A 157 -40.26 -0.47 4.68
C GLU A 157 -41.01 -1.69 4.18
N TYR A 158 -40.27 -2.73 3.83
CA TYR A 158 -40.78 -4.01 3.34
C TYR A 158 -40.37 -5.14 4.29
N PRO A 159 -41.15 -5.40 5.35
CA PRO A 159 -40.93 -6.56 6.21
C PRO A 159 -41.01 -7.86 5.40
N LYS A 160 -40.12 -8.81 5.70
CA LYS A 160 -39.99 -10.10 4.97
C LYS A 160 -39.44 -9.99 3.54
N ALA A 161 -38.85 -8.85 3.18
CA ALA A 161 -38.13 -8.71 1.92
C ALA A 161 -36.94 -9.69 1.82
N LEU A 162 -36.30 -10.00 2.95
CA LEU A 162 -35.22 -11.00 3.03
C LEU A 162 -35.78 -12.38 3.37
N ALA A 163 -35.18 -13.41 2.79
CA ALA A 163 -35.49 -14.80 3.08
C ALA A 163 -34.98 -15.21 4.47
N ALA A 164 -33.79 -14.75 4.88
CA ALA A 164 -33.25 -14.97 6.21
C ALA A 164 -33.45 -13.74 7.11
N ARG A 165 -33.56 -14.00 8.42
CA ARG A 165 -33.41 -12.97 9.46
C ARG A 165 -31.92 -12.67 9.62
N ARG A 166 -31.55 -11.40 9.61
CA ARG A 166 -30.18 -10.91 9.57
C ARG A 166 -30.00 -9.78 10.57
N TRP A 167 -29.16 -10.06 11.56
CA TRP A 167 -28.70 -9.13 12.57
C TRP A 167 -27.17 -9.18 12.56
N TYR A 168 -26.47 -8.06 12.36
CA TYR A 168 -25.02 -8.02 12.08
C TYR A 168 -24.61 -8.61 10.70
N SER A 169 -25.40 -8.38 9.64
CA SER A 169 -25.05 -8.79 8.27
C SER A 169 -24.28 -7.73 7.50
N THR A 170 -23.53 -8.10 6.47
CA THR A 170 -22.86 -7.14 5.58
C THR A 170 -23.56 -7.06 4.22
N GLN A 171 -23.89 -5.86 3.76
CA GLN A 171 -24.42 -5.62 2.41
C GLN A 171 -23.30 -5.12 1.48
N ALA A 172 -23.19 -5.68 0.28
CA ALA A 172 -22.22 -5.26 -0.73
C ALA A 172 -22.86 -5.00 -2.09
N THR A 173 -22.43 -3.93 -2.77
CA THR A 173 -22.85 -3.58 -4.13
C THR A 173 -22.14 -4.46 -5.16
N LEU A 174 -22.91 -4.98 -6.11
CA LEU A 174 -22.45 -5.84 -7.20
C LEU A 174 -22.14 -5.03 -8.47
N PRO A 175 -21.44 -5.61 -9.47
CA PRO A 175 -21.07 -4.88 -10.70
C PRO A 175 -22.22 -4.25 -11.49
N ASP A 176 -23.45 -4.73 -11.30
CA ASP A 176 -24.66 -4.24 -11.95
C ASP A 176 -25.46 -3.23 -11.09
N GLY A 177 -24.96 -2.87 -9.90
CA GLY A 177 -25.60 -1.95 -8.97
C GLY A 177 -26.64 -2.60 -8.05
N THR A 178 -26.86 -3.91 -8.18
CA THR A 178 -27.68 -4.68 -7.22
C THR A 178 -26.88 -5.03 -5.96
N PHE A 179 -27.51 -5.66 -4.97
CA PHE A 179 -26.88 -5.95 -3.69
C PHE A 179 -26.92 -7.43 -3.34
N ILE A 180 -25.84 -7.88 -2.70
CA ILE A 180 -25.78 -9.11 -1.91
C ILE A 180 -25.80 -8.75 -0.42
N VAL A 181 -26.41 -9.59 0.40
CA VAL A 181 -26.35 -9.52 1.87
C VAL A 181 -25.76 -10.82 2.39
N VAL A 182 -24.68 -10.73 3.17
CA VAL A 182 -23.86 -11.86 3.62
C VAL A 182 -23.88 -11.93 5.15
N GLY A 183 -24.15 -13.13 5.68
CA GLY A 183 -24.05 -13.39 7.11
C GLY A 183 -25.15 -12.73 7.96
N GLY A 184 -24.83 -12.59 9.23
CA GLY A 184 -25.74 -12.21 10.31
C GLY A 184 -25.90 -13.34 11.32
N ARG A 185 -26.26 -13.01 12.55
CA ARG A 185 -26.51 -13.96 13.64
C ARG A 185 -27.54 -14.99 13.21
N ASP A 186 -27.21 -16.27 13.44
CA ASP A 186 -27.95 -17.45 12.99
C ASP A 186 -28.12 -17.60 11.46
N ALA A 187 -27.47 -16.75 10.66
CA ALA A 187 -27.58 -16.72 9.20
C ALA A 187 -26.24 -17.05 8.52
N LEU A 188 -25.85 -18.33 8.57
CA LEU A 188 -24.63 -18.88 7.94
C LEU A 188 -24.76 -19.02 6.40
N ASN A 189 -25.35 -18.02 5.76
CA ASN A 189 -25.74 -17.99 4.35
C ASN A 189 -25.67 -16.57 3.79
N TYR A 190 -25.89 -16.43 2.49
CA TYR A 190 -26.05 -15.14 1.83
C TYR A 190 -27.24 -15.15 0.86
N GLU A 191 -27.68 -13.97 0.47
CA GLU A 191 -28.81 -13.78 -0.44
C GLU A 191 -28.70 -12.46 -1.22
N TYR A 192 -29.55 -12.28 -2.24
CA TYR A 192 -29.56 -11.08 -3.06
C TYR A 192 -30.81 -10.24 -2.78
N ILE A 193 -30.66 -8.92 -2.75
CA ILE A 193 -31.79 -8.01 -2.62
C ILE A 193 -32.51 -7.95 -3.97
N LEU A 194 -33.79 -8.30 -3.98
CA LEU A 194 -34.64 -8.20 -5.16
C LEU A 194 -35.08 -6.74 -5.39
N PRO A 195 -35.63 -6.41 -6.58
CA PRO A 195 -36.24 -5.09 -6.80
C PRO A 195 -37.22 -4.72 -5.68
N GLU A 196 -37.31 -3.42 -5.40
CA GLU A 196 -38.14 -2.86 -4.33
C GLU A 196 -39.58 -3.43 -4.35
N GLY A 197 -40.09 -3.80 -3.17
CA GLY A 197 -41.40 -4.43 -3.02
C GLY A 197 -41.47 -5.94 -3.24
N GLN A 198 -40.38 -6.59 -3.65
CA GLN A 198 -40.33 -8.05 -3.80
C GLN A 198 -39.72 -8.75 -2.58
N ASN A 199 -40.20 -9.96 -2.31
CA ASN A 199 -39.67 -10.81 -1.24
C ASN A 199 -38.77 -11.90 -1.82
N ASN A 200 -37.53 -11.95 -1.34
CA ASN A 200 -36.64 -13.04 -1.66
C ASN A 200 -37.04 -14.33 -0.92
N LYS A 201 -36.92 -15.46 -1.59
CA LYS A 201 -37.14 -16.80 -1.02
C LYS A 201 -35.94 -17.73 -1.21
N LYS A 202 -34.87 -17.25 -1.85
CA LYS A 202 -33.70 -18.04 -2.20
C LYS A 202 -32.51 -17.68 -1.30
N LEU A 203 -31.97 -18.70 -0.65
CA LEU A 203 -30.75 -18.62 0.16
C LEU A 203 -29.63 -19.42 -0.49
N TYR A 204 -28.40 -18.97 -0.28
CA TYR A 204 -27.20 -19.65 -0.71
C TYR A 204 -26.33 -19.97 0.52
N ASP A 205 -25.98 -21.24 0.68
CA ASP A 205 -25.15 -21.70 1.79
C ASP A 205 -23.74 -21.10 1.74
N SER A 206 -23.17 -20.81 2.91
CA SER A 206 -21.79 -20.33 3.02
C SER A 206 -20.94 -21.25 3.90
N GLN A 207 -20.12 -22.07 3.25
CA GLN A 207 -19.14 -22.91 3.94
C GLN A 207 -18.13 -22.09 4.75
N LEU A 208 -17.72 -20.91 4.25
CA LEU A 208 -16.86 -20.00 5.00
C LEU A 208 -17.50 -19.62 6.35
N LEU A 209 -18.76 -19.20 6.35
CA LEU A 209 -19.44 -18.77 7.57
C LEU A 209 -19.62 -19.93 8.55
N ARG A 210 -19.96 -21.13 8.07
CA ARG A 210 -20.03 -22.34 8.92
C ARG A 210 -18.69 -22.70 9.55
N GLN A 211 -17.61 -22.61 8.78
CA GLN A 211 -16.27 -22.97 9.26
C GLN A 211 -15.63 -21.91 10.15
N THR A 212 -16.19 -20.71 10.19
CA THR A 212 -15.70 -19.58 10.99
C THR A 212 -16.65 -19.22 12.13
N ASP A 213 -17.76 -19.95 12.25
CA ASP A 213 -18.68 -19.90 13.36
C ASP A 213 -18.00 -20.44 14.62
N ASP A 214 -18.05 -19.66 15.68
CA ASP A 214 -17.44 -20.00 16.96
C ASP A 214 -18.34 -19.51 18.11
N PRO A 215 -18.11 -19.95 19.37
CA PRO A 215 -18.97 -19.60 20.50
C PRO A 215 -19.10 -18.09 20.77
N GLU A 216 -18.17 -17.28 20.28
CA GLU A 216 -18.16 -15.81 20.44
C GLU A 216 -18.81 -15.09 19.24
N GLU A 217 -19.19 -15.85 18.21
CA GLU A 217 -19.73 -15.36 16.94
C GLU A 217 -18.76 -14.42 16.20
N ASN A 218 -17.46 -14.71 16.19
CA ASN A 218 -16.42 -13.88 15.56
C ASN A 218 -16.48 -13.78 14.02
N ASN A 219 -17.59 -14.15 13.38
CA ASN A 219 -17.82 -14.08 11.94
C ASN A 219 -18.88 -13.04 11.54
N LEU A 220 -19.46 -12.31 12.50
CA LEU A 220 -20.51 -11.31 12.27
C LEU A 220 -19.96 -10.03 11.64
N TYR A 221 -20.75 -9.38 10.79
CA TYR A 221 -20.30 -8.36 9.84
C TYR A 221 -19.02 -8.79 9.08
N PRO A 222 -19.09 -9.85 8.25
CA PRO A 222 -17.96 -10.27 7.44
C PRO A 222 -17.51 -9.11 6.53
N PHE A 223 -16.22 -8.98 6.27
CA PHE A 223 -15.73 -7.94 5.34
C PHE A 223 -15.96 -8.42 3.91
N VAL A 224 -16.79 -7.68 3.15
CA VAL A 224 -17.15 -8.04 1.77
C VAL A 224 -16.69 -6.93 0.84
N TRP A 225 -15.66 -7.23 0.03
CA TRP A 225 -15.08 -6.30 -0.93
C TRP A 225 -15.30 -6.78 -2.36
N LEU A 226 -15.93 -5.96 -3.20
CA LEU A 226 -15.97 -6.22 -4.64
C LEU A 226 -14.55 -6.11 -5.22
N ASN A 227 -14.06 -7.15 -5.86
CA ASN A 227 -12.74 -7.18 -6.48
C ASN A 227 -12.76 -6.59 -7.91
N THR A 228 -11.60 -6.25 -8.44
CA THR A 228 -11.43 -5.64 -9.77
C THR A 228 -11.85 -6.53 -10.93
N ASP A 229 -11.98 -7.85 -10.71
CA ASP A 229 -12.45 -8.84 -11.69
C ASP A 229 -13.99 -9.02 -11.70
N GLY A 230 -14.69 -8.43 -10.71
CA GLY A 230 -16.14 -8.55 -10.51
C GLY A 230 -16.58 -9.64 -9.53
N ASN A 231 -15.64 -10.33 -8.88
CA ASN A 231 -15.93 -11.31 -7.81
C ASN A 231 -15.83 -10.65 -6.43
N LEU A 232 -16.27 -11.34 -5.38
CA LEU A 232 -16.31 -10.80 -4.01
C LEU A 232 -15.24 -11.45 -3.15
N PHE A 233 -14.33 -10.65 -2.60
CA PHE A 233 -13.50 -11.08 -1.49
C PHE A 233 -14.34 -11.04 -0.21
N ILE A 234 -14.53 -12.18 0.44
CA ILE A 234 -15.30 -12.30 1.68
C ILE A 234 -14.34 -12.79 2.77
N PHE A 235 -14.20 -12.01 3.84
CA PHE A 235 -13.39 -12.33 5.00
C PHE A 235 -14.28 -12.45 6.24
N ALA A 236 -14.17 -13.57 6.95
CA ALA A 236 -14.92 -13.85 8.17
C ALA A 236 -13.98 -14.47 9.22
N ASN A 237 -14.02 -13.93 10.43
CA ASN A 237 -13.18 -14.30 11.57
C ASN A 237 -11.69 -14.11 11.28
N ASN A 238 -11.05 -15.09 10.66
CA ASN A 238 -9.65 -15.06 10.25
C ASN A 238 -9.39 -15.72 8.89
N ARG A 239 -10.44 -16.12 8.16
CA ARG A 239 -10.36 -16.79 6.85
C ARG A 239 -11.02 -15.94 5.78
N SER A 240 -10.63 -16.16 4.53
CA SER A 240 -11.27 -15.50 3.41
C SER A 240 -11.31 -16.33 2.13
N ILE A 241 -12.28 -15.98 1.29
CA ILE A 241 -12.54 -16.61 -0.01
C ILE A 241 -12.77 -15.55 -1.09
N LEU A 242 -12.66 -15.96 -2.35
CA LEU A 242 -13.15 -15.23 -3.52
C LEU A 242 -14.41 -15.92 -4.04
N LEU A 243 -15.57 -15.30 -3.87
CA LEU A 243 -16.87 -15.81 -4.32
C LEU A 243 -17.27 -15.15 -5.65
N SER A 244 -17.71 -15.94 -6.63
CA SER A 244 -18.34 -15.39 -7.82
C SER A 244 -19.85 -15.15 -7.61
N PRO A 245 -20.35 -13.90 -7.63
CA PRO A 245 -21.77 -13.64 -7.47
C PRO A 245 -22.59 -14.13 -8.68
N LYS A 246 -21.96 -14.27 -9.86
CA LYS A 246 -22.62 -14.79 -11.07
C LYS A 246 -22.93 -16.27 -10.98
N THR A 247 -21.99 -17.07 -10.48
CA THR A 247 -22.11 -18.55 -10.45
C THR A 247 -22.42 -19.08 -9.05
N ASN A 248 -22.31 -18.26 -8.01
CA ASN A 248 -22.43 -18.64 -6.60
C ASN A 248 -21.40 -19.70 -6.18
N LYS A 249 -20.24 -19.73 -6.84
CA LYS A 249 -19.14 -20.65 -6.53
C LYS A 249 -17.97 -19.93 -5.89
N VAL A 250 -17.34 -20.58 -4.92
CA VAL A 250 -16.03 -20.18 -4.41
C VAL A 250 -14.99 -20.49 -5.48
N LEU A 251 -14.25 -19.46 -5.90
CA LEU A 251 -13.23 -19.56 -6.93
C LEU A 251 -11.84 -19.81 -6.33
N LYS A 252 -11.62 -19.35 -5.10
CA LYS A 252 -10.32 -19.34 -4.44
C LYS A 252 -10.51 -19.21 -2.94
N GLU A 253 -9.71 -19.93 -2.17
CA GLU A 253 -9.50 -19.65 -0.74
C GLU A 253 -8.16 -18.94 -0.57
N PHE A 254 -8.07 -18.06 0.43
CA PHE A 254 -6.85 -17.35 0.77
C PHE A 254 -6.23 -17.92 2.04
N PRO A 255 -4.92 -17.72 2.28
CA PRO A 255 -4.29 -18.11 3.53
C PRO A 255 -5.04 -17.51 4.73
N GLN A 256 -5.09 -18.27 5.83
CA GLN A 256 -5.63 -17.77 7.08
C GLN A 256 -4.76 -16.62 7.61
N LEU A 257 -5.40 -15.58 8.16
CA LEU A 257 -4.70 -14.49 8.84
C LEU A 257 -4.48 -14.88 10.31
N PRO A 258 -3.23 -15.06 10.79
CA PRO A 258 -3.00 -15.41 12.19
C PRO A 258 -3.32 -14.24 13.15
N GLY A 259 -3.28 -14.50 14.46
CA GLY A 259 -3.29 -13.47 15.52
C GLY A 259 -4.57 -13.43 16.37
N GLY A 260 -5.74 -13.68 15.79
CA GLY A 260 -7.01 -13.70 16.52
C GLY A 260 -8.21 -13.34 15.64
N ALA A 261 -9.32 -12.99 16.27
CA ALA A 261 -10.58 -12.65 15.62
C ALA A 261 -10.56 -11.21 15.06
N ARG A 262 -11.04 -11.06 13.82
CA ARG A 262 -11.08 -9.74 13.13
C ARG A 262 -12.49 -9.21 12.89
N ASN A 263 -13.49 -10.06 12.78
CA ASN A 263 -14.88 -9.60 12.63
C ASN A 263 -15.54 -9.42 14.00
N TYR A 264 -16.74 -8.84 14.06
CA TYR A 264 -17.42 -8.64 15.35
C TYR A 264 -17.55 -9.99 16.08
N PRO A 265 -17.33 -10.05 17.41
CA PRO A 265 -17.02 -8.95 18.34
C PRO A 265 -15.54 -8.54 18.44
N GLY A 266 -14.62 -9.24 17.78
CA GLY A 266 -13.21 -8.84 17.70
C GLY A 266 -12.98 -7.52 16.95
N SER A 267 -13.85 -7.17 15.98
CA SER A 267 -13.99 -5.85 15.31
C SER A 267 -12.68 -5.12 14.98
N ALA A 268 -11.89 -5.74 14.12
CA ALA A 268 -10.82 -5.10 13.38
C ALA A 268 -11.38 -4.10 12.34
N SER A 269 -10.50 -3.23 11.88
CA SER A 269 -10.71 -2.35 10.73
C SER A 269 -10.38 -3.09 9.42
N SER A 270 -11.11 -2.80 8.33
CA SER A 270 -10.75 -3.29 7.00
C SER A 270 -11.01 -2.24 5.91
N ALA A 271 -10.20 -2.27 4.84
CA ALA A 271 -10.42 -1.48 3.63
C ALA A 271 -9.91 -2.21 2.38
N LEU A 272 -10.62 -2.03 1.26
CA LEU A 272 -10.06 -2.17 -0.08
C LEU A 272 -9.21 -0.93 -0.37
N LEU A 273 -7.91 -1.09 -0.60
CA LEU A 273 -7.01 0.02 -0.88
C LEU A 273 -7.36 0.70 -2.22
N PRO A 274 -6.97 1.98 -2.43
CA PRO A 274 -7.28 2.71 -3.66
C PRO A 274 -6.93 1.93 -4.92
N ILE A 275 -7.90 1.80 -5.83
CA ILE A 275 -7.70 1.15 -7.12
C ILE A 275 -7.14 2.19 -8.10
N ARG A 276 -5.94 1.94 -8.60
CA ARG A 276 -5.30 2.82 -9.58
C ARG A 276 -5.66 2.42 -11.00
N LEU A 277 -6.24 3.36 -11.73
CA LEU A 277 -6.55 3.25 -13.15
C LEU A 277 -5.60 4.13 -13.98
N TYR A 278 -5.47 3.76 -15.24
CA TYR A 278 -4.64 4.43 -16.24
C TYR A 278 -5.48 4.71 -17.48
N VAL A 279 -4.93 5.51 -18.41
CA VAL A 279 -5.57 5.73 -19.72
C VAL A 279 -5.75 4.40 -20.47
N GLN A 280 -4.77 3.51 -20.34
CA GLN A 280 -4.84 2.13 -20.77
C GLN A 280 -4.50 1.25 -19.57
N ASN A 281 -5.46 0.46 -19.13
CA ASN A 281 -5.30 -0.38 -17.95
C ASN A 281 -4.56 -1.69 -18.30
N PRO A 282 -3.78 -2.26 -17.37
CA PRO A 282 -3.29 -3.62 -17.52
C PRO A 282 -4.45 -4.63 -17.57
N ALA A 283 -4.20 -5.82 -18.10
CA ALA A 283 -5.19 -6.90 -18.17
C ALA A 283 -5.70 -7.29 -16.76
N ILE A 284 -4.81 -7.30 -15.78
CA ILE A 284 -5.12 -7.51 -14.37
C ILE A 284 -4.88 -6.19 -13.63
N ILE A 285 -5.93 -5.61 -13.07
CA ILE A 285 -5.84 -4.44 -12.20
C ILE A 285 -5.71 -4.95 -10.76
N PRO A 286 -4.57 -4.74 -10.08
CA PRO A 286 -4.36 -5.26 -8.74
C PRO A 286 -5.28 -4.57 -7.73
N ALA A 287 -5.76 -5.35 -6.76
CA ALA A 287 -6.53 -4.92 -5.62
C ALA A 287 -5.94 -5.50 -4.34
N ASP A 288 -5.67 -4.64 -3.38
CA ASP A 288 -5.15 -5.00 -2.08
C ASP A 288 -6.20 -4.76 -1.01
N VAL A 289 -6.39 -5.74 -0.12
CA VAL A 289 -7.18 -5.58 1.10
C VAL A 289 -6.27 -5.34 2.29
N LEU A 290 -6.70 -4.49 3.20
CA LEU A 290 -6.08 -4.19 4.48
C LEU A 290 -7.00 -4.69 5.61
N VAL A 291 -6.43 -5.32 6.64
CA VAL A 291 -7.12 -5.72 7.88
C VAL A 291 -6.23 -5.34 9.06
N CYS A 292 -6.68 -4.40 9.90
CA CYS A 292 -5.88 -3.85 11.00
C CYS A 292 -6.58 -4.04 12.35
N GLY A 293 -5.85 -4.54 13.35
CA GLY A 293 -6.36 -4.70 14.70
C GLY A 293 -7.31 -5.88 14.84
N GLY A 294 -8.17 -5.85 15.84
CA GLY A 294 -9.00 -6.99 16.24
C GLY A 294 -8.72 -7.40 17.68
N ALA A 295 -9.14 -8.60 18.07
CA ALA A 295 -8.96 -9.08 19.43
C ALA A 295 -8.54 -10.56 19.49
N LYS A 296 -8.19 -11.04 20.68
CA LYS A 296 -8.05 -12.49 20.93
C LYS A 296 -9.37 -13.20 20.59
N GLN A 297 -9.28 -14.48 20.21
CA GLN A 297 -10.45 -15.26 19.81
C GLN A 297 -11.56 -15.28 20.88
N ASP A 298 -11.19 -15.36 22.16
CA ASP A 298 -12.09 -15.44 23.32
C ASP A 298 -12.26 -14.10 24.04
N ALA A 299 -11.88 -12.97 23.41
CA ALA A 299 -11.86 -11.67 24.06
C ALA A 299 -13.25 -11.21 24.54
N TYR A 300 -14.31 -11.54 23.80
CA TYR A 300 -15.68 -11.18 24.16
C TYR A 300 -16.12 -11.86 25.46
N PHE A 301 -16.04 -13.20 25.54
CA PHE A 301 -16.29 -13.95 26.77
C PHE A 301 -15.48 -13.43 27.95
N ARG A 302 -14.18 -13.18 27.75
CA ARG A 302 -13.31 -12.69 28.82
C ARG A 302 -13.73 -11.31 29.32
N ALA A 303 -14.08 -10.39 28.42
CA ALA A 303 -14.56 -9.07 28.78
C ALA A 303 -15.96 -9.11 29.41
N GLU A 304 -16.88 -9.89 28.85
CA GLU A 304 -18.28 -9.93 29.27
C GLU A 304 -18.46 -10.70 30.60
N ARG A 305 -17.87 -11.90 30.71
CA ARG A 305 -18.07 -12.83 31.83
C ARG A 305 -17.01 -12.68 32.91
N LEU A 306 -15.74 -12.53 32.53
CA LEU A 306 -14.63 -12.46 33.49
C LEU A 306 -14.21 -11.04 33.85
N LYS A 307 -14.71 -10.02 33.13
CA LYS A 307 -14.29 -8.62 33.26
C LYS A 307 -12.79 -8.42 33.04
N ILE A 308 -12.19 -9.26 32.19
CA ILE A 308 -10.80 -9.15 31.77
C ILE A 308 -10.76 -8.49 30.41
N TYR A 309 -10.13 -7.31 30.34
CA TYR A 309 -10.01 -6.51 29.13
C TYR A 309 -8.60 -6.66 28.55
N ASP A 310 -8.41 -7.65 27.68
CA ASP A 310 -7.12 -7.91 27.03
C ASP A 310 -6.71 -6.80 26.06
N TRP A 311 -5.41 -6.69 25.79
CA TRP A 311 -4.91 -5.84 24.71
C TRP A 311 -5.46 -6.31 23.37
N ALA A 312 -5.99 -5.36 22.60
CA ALA A 312 -6.37 -5.58 21.22
C ALA A 312 -5.13 -5.93 20.37
N LEU A 313 -5.37 -6.53 19.21
CA LEU A 313 -4.31 -6.82 18.27
C LEU A 313 -3.69 -5.51 17.75
N LYS A 314 -2.37 -5.53 17.59
CA LYS A 314 -1.56 -4.38 17.14
C LYS A 314 -1.09 -4.55 15.69
N ASP A 315 -1.32 -5.71 15.10
CA ASP A 315 -0.90 -6.00 13.74
C ASP A 315 -1.90 -5.43 12.72
N CYS A 316 -1.37 -5.13 11.54
CA CYS A 316 -2.15 -4.82 10.37
C CYS A 316 -1.59 -5.58 9.16
N ALA A 317 -2.46 -6.30 8.47
CA ALA A 317 -2.09 -7.20 7.40
C ALA A 317 -2.69 -6.74 6.07
N ARG A 318 -1.88 -6.87 5.01
CA ARG A 318 -2.24 -6.55 3.63
C ARG A 318 -2.14 -7.80 2.76
N LEU A 319 -3.10 -7.98 1.86
CA LEU A 319 -3.11 -9.09 0.91
C LEU A 319 -3.57 -8.62 -0.47
N ASN A 320 -2.83 -8.99 -1.51
CA ASN A 320 -3.24 -8.77 -2.89
C ASN A 320 -4.19 -9.88 -3.33
N ILE A 321 -5.45 -9.52 -3.61
CA ILE A 321 -6.53 -10.44 -3.96
C ILE A 321 -6.25 -11.13 -5.31
N ASN A 322 -5.69 -10.37 -6.25
CA ASN A 322 -5.43 -10.82 -7.63
C ASN A 322 -4.09 -11.57 -7.78
N SER A 323 -3.25 -11.64 -6.74
CA SER A 323 -2.00 -12.40 -6.79
C SER A 323 -2.27 -13.89 -7.04
N ALA A 324 -1.50 -14.53 -7.92
CA ALA A 324 -1.56 -15.98 -8.13
C ALA A 324 -1.22 -16.76 -6.86
N LYS A 325 -0.27 -16.25 -6.05
CA LYS A 325 0.16 -16.80 -4.76
C LYS A 325 -0.08 -15.74 -3.67
N PRO A 326 -1.32 -15.59 -3.18
CA PRO A 326 -1.63 -14.55 -2.21
C PRO A 326 -0.99 -14.88 -0.85
N VAL A 327 -0.40 -13.87 -0.21
CA VAL A 327 0.24 -13.99 1.11
C VAL A 327 -0.07 -12.74 1.92
N TRP A 328 -0.37 -12.92 3.21
CA TRP A 328 -0.54 -11.83 4.16
C TRP A 328 0.81 -11.20 4.45
N LYS A 329 0.95 -9.90 4.19
CA LYS A 329 2.09 -9.09 4.59
C LYS A 329 1.69 -8.25 5.80
N THR A 330 2.31 -8.53 6.94
CA THR A 330 1.93 -7.94 8.22
C THR A 330 2.92 -6.87 8.66
N GLU A 331 2.40 -5.80 9.25
CA GLU A 331 3.14 -4.72 9.90
C GLU A 331 2.49 -4.38 11.25
N THR A 332 3.21 -3.65 12.09
CA THR A 332 2.73 -3.27 13.43
C THR A 332 2.24 -1.83 13.42
N MET A 333 1.00 -1.61 13.86
CA MET A 333 0.46 -0.27 14.08
C MET A 333 1.12 0.40 15.29
N PRO A 334 1.14 1.74 15.42
CA PRO A 334 1.64 2.41 16.61
C PRO A 334 0.88 2.04 17.90
N THR A 335 -0.44 1.84 17.81
CA THR A 335 -1.32 1.49 18.95
C THR A 335 -2.14 0.23 18.64
N SER A 336 -2.50 -0.54 19.66
CA SER A 336 -3.48 -1.64 19.54
C SER A 336 -4.87 -1.06 19.31
N ARG A 337 -5.68 -1.72 18.47
CA ARG A 337 -7.02 -1.22 18.11
C ARG A 337 -8.04 -2.34 17.96
N VAL A 338 -9.17 -2.14 18.64
CA VAL A 338 -10.45 -2.82 18.44
C VAL A 338 -11.54 -1.76 18.29
N MET A 339 -12.60 -2.05 17.53
CA MET A 339 -13.70 -1.11 17.25
C MET A 339 -13.26 0.16 16.50
N SER A 340 -12.18 0.12 15.72
CA SER A 340 -11.78 1.29 14.92
C SER A 340 -12.53 1.36 13.60
N ASP A 341 -13.01 2.53 13.24
CA ASP A 341 -13.56 2.83 11.93
C ASP A 341 -12.44 3.05 10.91
N THR A 342 -12.69 2.73 9.64
CA THR A 342 -11.75 2.97 8.54
C THR A 342 -12.38 3.86 7.48
N VAL A 343 -11.67 4.92 7.11
CA VAL A 343 -12.11 5.89 6.10
C VAL A 343 -11.03 6.02 5.03
N ILE A 344 -11.39 5.82 3.77
CA ILE A 344 -10.52 6.12 2.63
C ILE A 344 -10.59 7.61 2.32
N LEU A 345 -9.43 8.27 2.26
CA LEU A 345 -9.34 9.69 2.03
C LEU A 345 -9.21 10.00 0.53
N PRO A 346 -9.61 11.20 0.06
CA PRO A 346 -9.58 11.54 -1.36
C PRO A 346 -8.17 11.57 -1.99
N ASN A 347 -7.12 11.60 -1.18
CA ASN A 347 -5.72 11.51 -1.64
C ASN A 347 -5.21 10.05 -1.74
N GLY A 348 -6.03 9.06 -1.40
CA GLY A 348 -5.68 7.65 -1.39
C GLY A 348 -5.00 7.15 -0.12
N GLU A 349 -4.89 7.97 0.92
CA GLU A 349 -4.48 7.51 2.25
C GLU A 349 -5.67 6.92 3.01
N ILE A 350 -5.40 6.10 4.03
CA ILE A 350 -6.43 5.45 4.85
C ILE A 350 -6.36 6.05 6.26
N LEU A 351 -7.47 6.54 6.77
CA LEU A 351 -7.61 6.99 8.15
C LEU A 351 -8.24 5.87 8.97
N ILE A 352 -7.51 5.40 9.99
CA ILE A 352 -8.02 4.48 11.02
C ILE A 352 -8.31 5.33 12.26
N ILE A 353 -9.57 5.40 12.66
CA ILE A 353 -10.07 6.37 13.64
C ILE A 353 -10.99 5.66 14.64
N ASN A 354 -11.24 6.27 15.79
CA ASN A 354 -12.05 5.69 16.87
C ASN A 354 -11.43 4.39 17.44
N GLY A 355 -12.20 3.70 18.27
CA GLY A 355 -11.88 2.42 18.87
C GLY A 355 -11.23 2.51 20.24
N ALA A 356 -10.80 1.36 20.75
CA ALA A 356 -10.19 1.19 22.05
C ALA A 356 -8.90 0.36 21.97
N LYS A 357 -8.02 0.51 22.96
CA LYS A 357 -6.78 -0.27 23.04
C LYS A 357 -6.99 -1.66 23.61
N ARG A 358 -8.07 -1.85 24.38
CA ARG A 358 -8.37 -3.07 25.12
C ARG A 358 -9.85 -3.44 25.11
N GLY A 359 -10.11 -4.73 25.29
CA GLY A 359 -11.46 -5.31 25.36
C GLY A 359 -11.97 -5.82 24.01
N SER A 360 -13.28 -5.74 23.81
CA SER A 360 -13.98 -6.21 22.61
C SER A 360 -15.16 -5.30 22.27
N SER A 361 -15.74 -5.47 21.09
CA SER A 361 -17.06 -4.90 20.80
C SER A 361 -18.14 -5.45 21.73
N GLY A 362 -19.12 -4.60 22.03
CA GLY A 362 -20.21 -4.91 22.96
C GLY A 362 -20.42 -3.79 23.98
N TRP A 363 -21.44 -3.94 24.81
CA TRP A 363 -21.80 -2.94 25.81
C TRP A 363 -20.84 -2.97 27.00
N HIS A 364 -20.25 -1.82 27.33
CA HIS A 364 -19.32 -1.64 28.45
C HIS A 364 -18.05 -2.52 28.37
N LEU A 365 -17.72 -3.05 27.19
CA LEU A 365 -16.59 -3.97 27.00
C LEU A 365 -15.30 -3.28 26.54
N ALA A 366 -15.38 -2.02 26.14
CA ALA A 366 -14.22 -1.21 25.73
C ALA A 366 -13.46 -0.67 26.95
N LYS A 367 -12.12 -0.68 26.90
CA LYS A 367 -11.25 0.05 27.85
C LYS A 367 -10.13 0.77 27.12
N GLU A 368 -9.72 1.91 27.68
CA GLU A 368 -8.65 2.76 27.15
C GLU A 368 -8.93 3.22 25.69
N PRO A 369 -9.88 4.14 25.47
CA PRO A 369 -10.20 4.66 24.14
C PRO A 369 -8.97 5.17 23.38
N ASN A 370 -8.93 4.92 22.07
CA ASN A 370 -7.95 5.54 21.19
C ASN A 370 -8.45 6.92 20.77
N PHE A 371 -7.83 7.97 21.30
CA PHE A 371 -8.17 9.36 20.95
C PHE A 371 -7.51 9.85 19.67
N ALA A 372 -6.29 9.40 19.39
CA ALA A 372 -5.54 9.77 18.19
C ALA A 372 -5.90 8.87 17.00
N PRO A 373 -6.23 9.42 15.82
CA PRO A 373 -6.32 8.62 14.60
C PRO A 373 -4.94 8.16 14.11
N LEU A 374 -4.90 7.09 13.32
CA LEU A 374 -3.73 6.66 12.55
C LEU A 374 -3.97 6.95 11.07
N LEU A 375 -3.03 7.65 10.45
CA LEU A 375 -2.94 7.76 9.01
C LEU A 375 -2.08 6.63 8.46
N TYR A 376 -2.65 5.78 7.62
CA TYR A 376 -1.94 4.77 6.86
C TYR A 376 -1.72 5.24 5.42
N LYS A 377 -0.45 5.24 4.98
CA LYS A 377 0.00 5.68 3.65
C LYS A 377 0.37 4.47 2.79
N PRO A 378 -0.54 3.95 1.93
CA PRO A 378 -0.35 2.67 1.23
C PRO A 378 0.91 2.56 0.37
N ASN A 379 1.40 3.71 -0.11
CA ASN A 379 2.53 3.81 -1.05
C ASN A 379 3.88 4.01 -0.35
N LYS A 380 3.91 4.18 0.99
CA LYS A 380 5.17 4.27 1.73
C LYS A 380 5.78 2.87 1.93
N PRO A 381 7.10 2.78 2.15
CA PRO A 381 7.77 1.54 2.56
C PRO A 381 7.14 0.92 3.82
N LEU A 382 7.25 -0.41 3.94
CA LEU A 382 6.91 -1.13 5.17
C LEU A 382 7.62 -0.47 6.37
N GLY A 383 6.91 -0.29 7.49
CA GLY A 383 7.45 0.38 8.68
C GLY A 383 7.37 1.92 8.66
N GLN A 384 7.05 2.54 7.51
CA GLN A 384 6.86 4.00 7.38
C GLN A 384 5.44 4.39 6.98
N ARG A 385 4.49 3.44 7.03
CA ARG A 385 3.13 3.67 6.55
C ARG A 385 2.23 4.33 7.57
N PHE A 386 2.50 4.19 8.87
CA PHE A 386 1.65 4.75 9.92
C PHE A 386 2.19 6.08 10.45
N LYS A 387 1.27 7.03 10.64
CA LYS A 387 1.52 8.28 11.37
C LYS A 387 0.36 8.52 12.33
N GLU A 388 0.65 8.77 13.60
CA GLU A 388 -0.36 9.19 14.57
C GLU A 388 -0.73 10.67 14.34
N LEU A 389 -2.03 10.98 14.46
CA LEU A 389 -2.60 12.30 14.18
C LEU A 389 -3.11 12.98 15.46
N ALA A 390 -3.58 14.23 15.33
CA ALA A 390 -4.08 14.99 16.46
C ALA A 390 -5.23 14.25 17.17
N PRO A 391 -5.22 14.12 18.51
CA PRO A 391 -6.26 13.42 19.25
C PRO A 391 -7.55 14.24 19.41
N SER A 392 -8.69 13.56 19.44
CA SER A 392 -9.94 14.13 19.98
C SER A 392 -9.93 14.02 21.52
N THR A 393 -10.89 14.68 22.17
CA THR A 393 -11.17 14.52 23.61
C THR A 393 -12.40 13.65 23.88
N ILE A 394 -13.13 13.25 22.84
CA ILE A 394 -14.36 12.48 22.95
C ILE A 394 -14.06 10.99 22.69
N PRO A 395 -14.38 10.08 23.63
CA PRO A 395 -14.20 8.66 23.40
C PRO A 395 -15.23 8.13 22.39
N ARG A 396 -14.74 7.60 21.27
CA ARG A 396 -15.56 6.96 20.23
C ARG A 396 -15.24 5.46 20.23
N VAL A 397 -16.07 4.67 20.91
CA VAL A 397 -15.92 3.21 21.03
C VAL A 397 -17.10 2.50 20.34
N TYR A 398 -17.53 1.33 20.81
CA TYR A 398 -18.64 0.56 20.25
C TYR A 398 -19.86 1.42 19.87
N HIS A 399 -20.37 1.25 18.63
CA HIS A 399 -21.41 2.08 18.00
C HIS A 399 -20.98 3.50 17.60
N SER A 400 -19.69 3.74 17.37
CA SER A 400 -19.20 4.93 16.64
C SER A 400 -19.33 4.78 15.12
N ILE A 401 -19.22 5.91 14.44
CA ILE A 401 -19.14 5.99 12.97
C ILE A 401 -18.07 7.00 12.53
N ALA A 402 -17.55 6.81 11.32
CA ALA A 402 -16.75 7.82 10.62
C ALA A 402 -17.02 7.80 9.10
N ILE A 403 -17.18 8.98 8.47
CA ILE A 403 -17.52 9.11 7.04
C ILE A 403 -16.71 10.24 6.39
N ALA A 404 -16.15 10.00 5.20
CA ALA A 404 -15.57 11.05 4.37
C ALA A 404 -16.64 11.98 3.77
N LEU A 405 -16.43 13.29 3.87
CA LEU A 405 -17.32 14.32 3.35
C LEU A 405 -16.81 14.93 2.03
N PRO A 406 -17.70 15.54 1.21
CA PRO A 406 -17.32 16.22 -0.04
C PRO A 406 -16.33 17.37 0.13
N ASP A 407 -16.28 18.02 1.30
CA ASP A 407 -15.29 19.07 1.61
C ASP A 407 -13.90 18.50 1.98
N GLY A 408 -13.75 17.17 1.96
CA GLY A 408 -12.54 16.45 2.30
C GLY A 408 -12.35 16.25 3.80
N LYS A 409 -13.25 16.69 4.68
CA LYS A 409 -13.21 16.37 6.11
C LYS A 409 -13.76 14.96 6.36
N VAL A 410 -13.59 14.49 7.58
CA VAL A 410 -14.19 13.23 8.07
C VAL A 410 -15.18 13.55 9.19
N LEU A 411 -16.46 13.25 8.97
CA LEU A 411 -17.49 13.35 10.00
C LEU A 411 -17.39 12.18 10.97
N VAL A 412 -17.45 12.44 12.27
CA VAL A 412 -17.34 11.44 13.34
C VAL A 412 -18.52 11.59 14.32
N GLY A 413 -19.19 10.48 14.59
CA GLY A 413 -20.43 10.41 15.40
C GLY A 413 -20.50 9.15 16.26
N GLY A 414 -21.56 9.04 17.08
CA GLY A 414 -21.67 7.98 18.10
C GLY A 414 -20.68 8.24 19.25
N SER A 415 -20.37 7.39 20.20
CA SER A 415 -20.69 6.00 20.38
C SER A 415 -21.88 5.81 21.32
N ASN A 416 -22.44 4.60 21.32
CA ASN A 416 -23.40 4.19 22.33
C ASN A 416 -23.09 2.77 22.80
N THR A 417 -22.11 2.64 23.71
CA THR A 417 -21.74 1.35 24.30
C THR A 417 -22.69 0.90 25.43
N ASN A 418 -23.93 1.37 25.43
CA ASN A 418 -24.88 1.18 26.51
C ASN A 418 -26.16 0.49 26.02
N ASN A 419 -26.86 -0.18 26.95
CA ASN A 419 -28.22 -0.64 26.69
C ASN A 419 -29.18 0.56 26.80
N GLY A 420 -29.47 1.21 25.69
CA GLY A 420 -30.29 2.42 25.63
C GLY A 420 -29.48 3.71 25.71
N TYR A 421 -30.18 4.82 25.94
CA TYR A 421 -29.57 6.14 26.09
C TYR A 421 -29.19 6.36 27.55
N GLN A 422 -27.90 6.41 27.84
CA GLN A 422 -27.36 6.58 29.19
C GLN A 422 -26.28 7.66 29.19
N PHE A 423 -26.46 8.70 30.01
CA PHE A 423 -25.57 9.87 30.01
C PHE A 423 -24.65 9.97 31.23
N ASN A 424 -24.94 9.22 32.30
CA ASN A 424 -24.17 9.25 33.55
C ASN A 424 -23.46 7.90 33.78
N VAL A 425 -22.57 7.55 32.86
CA VAL A 425 -21.79 6.30 32.84
C VAL A 425 -20.38 6.59 32.30
N GLU A 426 -19.44 5.64 32.41
CA GLU A 426 -18.03 5.81 31.99
C GLU A 426 -17.90 6.33 30.55
N TYR A 427 -18.66 5.75 29.62
CA TYR A 427 -18.76 6.19 28.23
C TYR A 427 -20.23 6.51 27.90
N PRO A 428 -20.65 7.77 28.07
CA PRO A 428 -22.03 8.20 27.79
C PRO A 428 -22.45 7.95 26.34
N THR A 429 -23.76 7.80 26.12
CA THR A 429 -24.35 7.92 24.78
C THR A 429 -23.97 9.28 24.20
N GLU A 430 -23.22 9.27 23.11
CA GLU A 430 -22.62 10.47 22.54
C GLU A 430 -23.41 10.97 21.33
N LEU A 431 -23.97 12.17 21.48
CA LEU A 431 -24.80 12.84 20.47
C LEU A 431 -24.06 14.00 19.79
N ARG A 432 -22.87 14.36 20.26
CA ARG A 432 -22.03 15.36 19.61
C ARG A 432 -21.45 14.79 18.34
N ILE A 433 -21.42 15.61 17.30
CA ILE A 433 -20.79 15.27 16.02
C ILE A 433 -19.54 16.14 15.88
N GLU A 434 -18.42 15.52 15.57
CA GLU A 434 -17.17 16.20 15.24
C GLU A 434 -16.89 16.09 13.75
N LYS A 435 -16.07 17.00 13.23
CA LYS A 435 -15.39 16.82 11.95
C LYS A 435 -13.88 16.85 12.19
N PHE A 436 -13.19 15.93 11.56
CA PHE A 436 -11.74 15.89 11.53
C PHE A 436 -11.25 16.39 10.17
N SER A 437 -10.32 17.34 10.19
CA SER A 437 -9.60 17.84 9.02
C SER A 437 -8.28 17.09 8.89
N PRO A 438 -8.12 16.17 7.92
CA PRO A 438 -6.89 15.38 7.79
C PRO A 438 -5.71 16.23 7.29
N PRO A 439 -4.46 15.75 7.37
CA PRO A 439 -3.26 16.54 7.06
C PRO A 439 -3.28 17.30 5.72
N TYR A 440 -3.91 16.76 4.67
CA TYR A 440 -4.03 17.48 3.39
C TYR A 440 -4.88 18.75 3.46
N LEU A 441 -5.65 18.95 4.52
CA LEU A 441 -6.41 20.16 4.82
C LEU A 441 -5.64 21.13 5.74
N ASP A 442 -4.31 21.10 5.74
CA ASP A 442 -3.50 22.13 6.41
C ASP A 442 -3.91 23.55 5.95
N PRO A 443 -4.29 24.45 6.89
CA PRO A 443 -4.61 25.84 6.59
C PRO A 443 -3.51 26.58 5.81
N ALA A 444 -2.23 26.25 6.03
CA ALA A 444 -1.11 26.84 5.31
C ALA A 444 -1.15 26.56 3.79
N LEU A 445 -1.80 25.46 3.39
CA LEU A 445 -1.98 25.11 1.98
C LEU A 445 -3.34 25.53 1.40
N ALA A 446 -4.21 26.21 2.16
CA ALA A 446 -5.57 26.52 1.73
C ALA A 446 -5.60 27.27 0.39
N ASN A 447 -4.67 28.21 0.17
CA ASN A 447 -4.56 28.98 -1.09
C ASN A 447 -4.08 28.14 -2.30
N MET A 448 -3.59 26.93 -2.07
CA MET A 448 -3.09 26.01 -3.11
C MET A 448 -4.03 24.83 -3.34
N ARG A 449 -5.21 24.82 -2.72
CA ARG A 449 -6.20 23.77 -2.96
C ARG A 449 -6.95 24.03 -4.27
N PRO A 450 -7.04 23.02 -5.15
CA PRO A 450 -7.81 23.15 -6.37
C PRO A 450 -9.31 23.20 -6.03
N ARG A 451 -10.05 24.08 -6.71
CA ARG A 451 -11.51 24.19 -6.61
C ARG A 451 -12.13 23.69 -7.90
N ILE A 452 -13.06 22.74 -7.83
CA ILE A 452 -13.75 22.24 -9.02
C ILE A 452 -14.80 23.25 -9.48
N VAL A 453 -14.79 23.56 -10.77
CA VAL A 453 -15.80 24.39 -11.42
C VAL A 453 -16.97 23.49 -11.82
N ASN A 454 -17.92 23.34 -10.88
CA ASN A 454 -19.04 22.38 -10.99
C ASN A 454 -19.94 22.59 -12.22
N THR A 455 -20.12 23.83 -12.68
CA THR A 455 -20.95 24.14 -13.86
C THR A 455 -20.36 23.63 -15.18
N ALA A 456 -19.06 23.34 -15.19
CA ALA A 456 -18.32 22.96 -16.39
C ALA A 456 -17.75 21.54 -16.34
N THR A 457 -18.15 20.75 -15.34
CA THR A 457 -17.75 19.34 -15.15
C THR A 457 -18.97 18.43 -15.35
N PRO A 458 -18.87 17.34 -16.15
CA PRO A 458 -20.01 16.46 -16.40
C PRO A 458 -20.57 15.84 -15.12
N LYS A 459 -21.90 15.89 -14.99
CA LYS A 459 -22.62 15.22 -13.88
C LYS A 459 -22.82 13.73 -14.11
N GLN A 460 -22.80 13.28 -15.37
CA GLN A 460 -22.92 11.89 -15.75
C GLN A 460 -21.81 11.56 -16.77
N ILE A 461 -21.20 10.40 -16.61
CA ILE A 461 -20.12 9.91 -17.48
C ILE A 461 -20.41 8.46 -17.87
N LYS A 462 -20.12 8.08 -19.11
CA LYS A 462 -20.19 6.68 -19.56
C LYS A 462 -18.88 5.96 -19.23
N TYR A 463 -18.95 4.64 -19.04
CA TYR A 463 -17.73 3.85 -18.83
C TYR A 463 -16.74 4.00 -19.99
N GLY A 464 -15.45 4.11 -19.65
CA GLY A 464 -14.35 4.29 -20.61
C GLY A 464 -14.31 5.64 -21.34
N GLN A 465 -15.30 6.51 -21.14
CA GLN A 465 -15.37 7.82 -21.78
C GLN A 465 -14.26 8.75 -21.25
N MET A 466 -13.63 9.50 -22.16
CA MET A 466 -12.83 10.67 -21.77
C MET A 466 -13.74 11.84 -21.41
N PHE A 467 -13.45 12.50 -20.29
CA PHE A 467 -14.21 13.66 -19.83
C PHE A 467 -13.28 14.69 -19.20
N ASP A 468 -13.74 15.94 -19.17
CA ASP A 468 -12.96 17.05 -18.64
C ASP A 468 -13.46 17.46 -17.25
N VAL A 469 -12.53 17.62 -16.32
CA VAL A 469 -12.72 18.24 -15.00
C VAL A 469 -12.09 19.62 -15.06
N LYS A 470 -12.91 20.67 -14.88
CA LYS A 470 -12.39 22.05 -14.84
C LYS A 470 -12.15 22.48 -13.40
N ILE A 471 -11.01 23.11 -13.18
CA ILE A 471 -10.55 23.49 -11.84
C ILE A 471 -10.00 24.91 -11.86
N GLU A 472 -10.14 25.58 -10.72
CA GLU A 472 -9.40 26.79 -10.40
C GLU A 472 -8.29 26.43 -9.42
N LEU A 473 -7.08 26.86 -9.71
CA LEU A 473 -5.90 26.66 -8.89
C LEU A 473 -4.96 27.86 -9.09
N LYS A 474 -4.56 28.50 -7.99
CA LYS A 474 -3.67 29.70 -7.97
C LYS A 474 -2.23 29.37 -8.36
N GLN A 475 -2.07 28.81 -9.54
CA GLN A 475 -0.81 28.35 -10.08
C GLN A 475 -0.91 28.12 -11.58
N GLN A 476 -0.10 28.84 -12.34
CA GLN A 476 -0.17 28.82 -13.82
C GLN A 476 0.29 27.50 -14.45
N ASN A 477 1.34 26.87 -13.88
CA ASN A 477 1.97 25.69 -14.47
C ASN A 477 1.66 24.45 -13.64
N VAL A 478 0.67 23.67 -14.09
CA VAL A 478 0.28 22.41 -13.44
C VAL A 478 0.68 21.26 -14.35
N ALA A 479 1.71 20.52 -13.92
CA ALA A 479 2.15 19.32 -14.61
C ALA A 479 1.14 18.18 -14.36
N LYS A 480 0.84 17.39 -15.41
CA LYS A 480 -0.13 16.29 -15.38
C LYS A 480 0.16 15.32 -14.23
N GLU A 481 1.43 15.05 -14.03
CA GLU A 481 1.98 14.09 -13.11
C GLU A 481 1.91 14.55 -11.64
N ASN A 482 1.63 15.84 -11.39
CA ASN A 482 1.36 16.40 -10.06
C ASN A 482 -0.15 16.42 -9.71
N VAL A 483 -1.00 15.95 -10.62
CA VAL A 483 -2.46 15.96 -10.45
C VAL A 483 -2.96 14.54 -10.25
N MET A 484 -3.94 14.42 -9.37
CA MET A 484 -4.70 13.20 -9.14
C MET A 484 -6.18 13.55 -9.23
N VAL A 485 -6.93 12.77 -10.02
CA VAL A 485 -8.40 12.82 -10.04
C VAL A 485 -8.90 11.54 -9.40
N THR A 486 -9.66 11.66 -8.33
CA THR A 486 -10.24 10.50 -7.64
C THR A 486 -11.76 10.49 -7.68
N MET A 487 -12.32 9.30 -7.57
CA MET A 487 -13.74 8.99 -7.53
C MET A 487 -14.00 8.18 -6.25
N LEU A 488 -14.70 8.77 -5.30
CA LEU A 488 -14.98 8.19 -3.99
C LEU A 488 -16.46 7.78 -3.88
N ALA A 489 -16.70 6.50 -3.64
CA ALA A 489 -18.01 5.99 -3.24
C ALA A 489 -18.16 6.08 -1.71
N PRO A 490 -19.23 6.72 -1.20
CA PRO A 490 -19.46 6.82 0.23
C PRO A 490 -19.75 5.44 0.84
N SER A 491 -19.33 5.25 2.09
CA SER A 491 -19.59 4.02 2.83
C SER A 491 -20.87 4.10 3.65
N PHE A 492 -21.58 2.97 3.74
CA PHE A 492 -22.47 2.73 4.87
C PHE A 492 -21.62 2.26 6.05
N THR A 493 -21.57 3.02 7.14
CA THR A 493 -20.71 2.74 8.28
C THR A 493 -21.52 2.39 9.51
N THR A 494 -21.12 1.33 10.19
CA THR A 494 -21.64 0.94 11.50
C THR A 494 -20.73 -0.11 12.12
N HIS A 495 -20.66 -0.19 13.45
CA HIS A 495 -19.93 -1.24 14.16
C HIS A 495 -18.50 -1.50 13.64
N SER A 496 -17.79 -0.42 13.26
CA SER A 496 -16.42 -0.46 12.74
C SER A 496 -16.27 -1.06 11.33
N VAL A 497 -17.38 -1.19 10.59
CA VAL A 497 -17.42 -1.70 9.22
C VAL A 497 -17.91 -0.64 8.26
N SER A 498 -17.09 -0.34 7.25
CA SER A 498 -17.37 0.62 6.18
C SER A 498 -17.76 -0.12 4.91
N MET A 499 -19.04 -0.48 4.79
CA MET A 499 -19.57 -1.23 3.65
C MET A 499 -19.56 -0.36 2.38
N ASN A 500 -19.25 -0.97 1.24
CA ASN A 500 -19.27 -0.34 -0.09
C ASN A 500 -18.25 0.79 -0.32
N MET A 501 -17.38 1.07 0.67
CA MET A 501 -16.32 2.06 0.55
C MET A 501 -15.39 1.74 -0.63
N ARG A 502 -15.18 2.70 -1.54
CA ARG A 502 -14.29 2.51 -2.69
C ARG A 502 -13.71 3.83 -3.17
N LEU A 503 -12.41 3.84 -3.44
CA LEU A 503 -11.74 4.95 -4.12
C LEU A 503 -11.10 4.46 -5.42
N LEU A 504 -11.39 5.15 -6.52
CA LEU A 504 -10.72 4.99 -7.80
C LEU A 504 -9.82 6.19 -8.06
N MET A 505 -8.56 5.94 -8.40
CA MET A 505 -7.65 6.96 -8.93
C MET A 505 -7.69 6.88 -10.45
N LEU A 506 -8.25 7.89 -11.12
CA LEU A 506 -8.52 7.84 -12.55
C LEU A 506 -7.26 8.07 -13.39
N GLY A 507 -7.27 7.47 -14.58
CA GLY A 507 -6.26 7.76 -15.59
C GLY A 507 -6.42 9.19 -16.12
N ILE A 508 -5.37 10.00 -16.00
CA ILE A 508 -5.35 11.34 -16.60
C ILE A 508 -4.76 11.22 -18.00
N ASN A 509 -5.45 11.74 -19.02
CA ASN A 509 -4.93 11.85 -20.38
C ASN A 509 -4.10 13.13 -20.53
N ASN A 510 -4.65 14.27 -20.10
CA ASN A 510 -4.05 15.58 -20.32
C ASN A 510 -4.39 16.59 -19.21
N VAL A 511 -3.55 17.61 -19.02
CA VAL A 511 -3.82 18.78 -18.18
C VAL A 511 -3.42 20.03 -18.96
N LYS A 512 -4.35 20.98 -19.08
CA LYS A 512 -4.17 22.23 -19.81
C LYS A 512 -4.54 23.42 -18.92
N ASN A 513 -3.73 24.48 -18.93
CA ASN A 513 -4.18 25.78 -18.44
C ASN A 513 -5.08 26.40 -19.53
N VAL A 514 -6.27 26.86 -19.15
CA VAL A 514 -7.28 27.43 -20.07
C VAL A 514 -7.51 28.93 -19.84
N GLY A 515 -6.62 29.58 -19.09
CA GLY A 515 -6.60 31.02 -18.85
C GLY A 515 -6.62 31.37 -17.37
N GLY A 516 -5.69 32.23 -16.94
CA GLY A 516 -5.56 32.64 -15.54
C GLY A 516 -5.33 31.43 -14.63
N ASP A 517 -6.09 31.35 -13.54
CA ASP A 517 -6.00 30.23 -12.58
C ASP A 517 -6.82 29.00 -13.01
N ASN A 518 -7.43 29.02 -14.21
CA ASN A 518 -8.29 27.93 -14.67
C ASN A 518 -7.50 26.84 -15.41
N HIS A 519 -7.77 25.59 -15.06
CA HIS A 519 -7.19 24.42 -15.68
C HIS A 519 -8.27 23.42 -16.09
N GLN A 520 -8.00 22.68 -17.14
CA GLN A 520 -8.82 21.59 -17.65
C GLN A 520 -8.02 20.30 -17.57
N ILE A 521 -8.53 19.32 -16.82
CA ILE A 521 -7.95 18.01 -16.64
C ILE A 521 -8.81 17.01 -17.41
N GLN A 522 -8.27 16.40 -18.44
CA GLN A 522 -8.95 15.35 -19.17
C GLN A 522 -8.66 13.99 -18.51
N ALA A 523 -9.67 13.39 -17.90
CA ALA A 523 -9.61 12.09 -17.25
C ALA A 523 -10.36 11.03 -18.06
N VAL A 524 -10.10 9.76 -17.74
CA VAL A 524 -10.79 8.60 -18.34
C VAL A 524 -11.69 7.96 -17.29
N ALA A 525 -12.98 7.83 -17.61
CA ALA A 525 -13.94 7.16 -16.76
C ALA A 525 -13.56 5.67 -16.59
N PRO A 526 -13.90 5.04 -15.44
CA PRO A 526 -13.65 3.61 -15.24
C PRO A 526 -14.20 2.77 -16.41
N PRO A 527 -13.56 1.67 -16.81
CA PRO A 527 -13.96 0.94 -18.01
C PRO A 527 -15.18 0.04 -17.83
N SER A 528 -15.61 -0.25 -16.60
CA SER A 528 -16.80 -1.10 -16.36
C SER A 528 -17.36 -1.01 -14.94
N GLY A 529 -18.57 -1.56 -14.77
CA GLY A 529 -19.25 -1.75 -13.49
C GLY A 529 -18.49 -2.59 -12.45
N LYS A 530 -17.52 -3.41 -12.87
CA LYS A 530 -16.66 -4.17 -11.94
C LYS A 530 -15.78 -3.26 -11.08
N LEU A 531 -15.37 -2.13 -11.66
CA LEU A 531 -14.46 -1.16 -11.03
C LEU A 531 -15.24 -0.02 -10.40
N ALA A 532 -16.28 0.47 -11.08
CA ALA A 532 -17.21 1.43 -10.51
C ALA A 532 -18.61 0.88 -10.75
N PRO A 533 -19.20 0.09 -9.83
CA PRO A 533 -20.61 -0.26 -9.90
C PRO A 533 -21.44 0.97 -10.23
N PRO A 534 -22.50 0.84 -11.04
CA PRO A 534 -23.39 1.95 -11.32
C PRO A 534 -24.01 2.38 -9.98
N ASP A 535 -23.43 3.43 -9.44
CA ASP A 535 -23.81 4.10 -8.20
C ASP A 535 -24.01 5.58 -8.55
N VAL A 536 -24.49 6.37 -7.58
CA VAL A 536 -24.77 7.80 -7.71
C VAL A 536 -23.72 8.52 -8.57
N PRO A 537 -24.12 9.39 -9.51
CA PRO A 537 -23.18 10.16 -10.30
C PRO A 537 -22.16 10.89 -9.39
N GLN A 538 -20.92 10.39 -9.38
CA GLN A 538 -19.88 10.76 -8.41
C GLN A 538 -19.27 12.15 -8.65
N SER A 539 -19.95 13.02 -9.41
CA SER A 539 -19.43 14.31 -9.82
C SER A 539 -19.27 15.32 -8.67
N GLN A 540 -19.73 14.99 -7.46
CA GLN A 540 -19.64 15.83 -6.26
C GLN A 540 -18.58 15.36 -5.25
N LEU A 541 -17.95 14.19 -5.47
CA LEU A 541 -16.90 13.61 -4.61
C LEU A 541 -15.58 13.44 -5.37
N PHE A 542 -15.29 14.38 -6.27
CA PHE A 542 -13.97 14.46 -6.89
C PHE A 542 -12.96 15.02 -5.88
N GLY A 543 -12.13 14.15 -5.33
CA GLY A 543 -10.91 14.59 -4.67
C GLY A 543 -9.87 14.98 -5.72
N LEU A 544 -9.60 16.28 -5.85
CA LEU A 544 -8.38 16.74 -6.48
C LEU A 544 -7.39 17.09 -5.38
N THR A 545 -6.28 16.38 -5.33
CA THR A 545 -5.17 16.75 -4.47
C THR A 545 -3.95 17.06 -5.32
N SER A 546 -3.52 18.33 -5.33
CA SER A 546 -2.24 18.79 -5.86
C SER A 546 -1.17 18.71 -4.77
N HIS A 547 -0.84 17.51 -4.30
CA HIS A 547 0.30 17.36 -3.39
C HIS A 547 1.57 17.22 -4.18
N LYS A 548 2.15 18.37 -4.55
CA LYS A 548 3.59 18.62 -4.77
C LYS A 548 3.73 19.93 -5.53
N LEU A 549 3.74 21.05 -4.82
CA LEU A 549 4.20 22.31 -5.39
C LEU A 549 4.86 23.16 -4.30
N LEU A 550 6.20 23.14 -4.33
CA LEU A 550 7.05 24.14 -3.69
C LEU A 550 7.33 25.25 -4.72
N ARG A 551 7.12 26.50 -4.31
CA ARG A 551 7.33 27.73 -5.08
C ARG A 551 8.80 27.90 -5.51
N ARG A 552 9.02 28.43 -6.71
CA ARG A 552 10.18 29.31 -7.01
C ARG A 552 9.67 30.74 -7.29
N SER A 553 10.37 31.69 -6.71
CA SER A 553 10.12 33.12 -6.60
C SER A 553 10.14 33.89 -7.93
N VAL A 554 9.30 34.93 -8.02
CA VAL A 554 9.54 36.10 -8.89
C VAL A 554 10.09 37.20 -7.99
N ASN A 555 11.35 37.59 -8.19
CA ASN A 555 11.95 38.75 -7.54
C ASN A 555 11.54 40.03 -8.28
N CYS A 556 11.14 41.05 -7.51
CA CYS A 556 11.38 42.44 -7.88
C CYS A 556 12.72 42.88 -7.30
N LEU A 557 13.62 43.29 -8.20
CA LEU A 557 14.76 44.22 -8.06
C LEU A 557 15.53 44.29 -6.72
N GLY A 558 16.79 43.85 -6.78
CA GLY A 558 17.79 44.06 -5.72
C GLY A 558 19.04 43.20 -5.90
N VAL A 559 19.88 43.60 -6.85
CA VAL A 559 21.35 43.40 -6.98
C VAL A 559 22.04 42.14 -6.38
N ALA A 560 22.66 41.39 -7.30
CA ALA A 560 23.87 40.54 -7.19
C ALA A 560 23.84 39.20 -6.43
N GLU A 561 24.45 38.19 -7.09
CA GLU A 561 24.86 36.85 -6.61
C GLU A 561 23.79 35.76 -6.38
N SER A 562 23.38 35.03 -7.45
CA SER A 562 22.53 33.82 -7.28
C SER A 562 22.86 32.63 -8.20
N GLY A 563 24.03 32.63 -8.84
CA GLY A 563 24.45 31.54 -9.75
C GLY A 563 24.83 30.21 -9.07
N LYS A 564 25.13 30.20 -7.76
CA LYS A 564 25.63 29.00 -7.05
C LYS A 564 24.59 28.26 -6.19
N ALA A 565 23.54 28.94 -5.72
CA ALA A 565 22.57 28.37 -4.78
C ALA A 565 21.55 27.40 -5.44
N ALA A 566 21.25 27.57 -6.73
CA ALA A 566 20.28 26.76 -7.48
C ALA A 566 20.83 25.37 -7.87
N GLN A 567 22.14 25.22 -7.97
CA GLN A 567 22.83 23.96 -8.29
C GLN A 567 23.07 23.12 -7.02
N ALA A 568 23.34 23.80 -5.90
CA ALA A 568 23.44 23.19 -4.58
C ALA A 568 22.12 22.52 -4.15
N THR A 569 20.97 23.19 -4.35
CA THR A 569 19.65 22.63 -3.96
C THR A 569 19.27 21.37 -4.73
N THR A 570 19.57 21.28 -6.03
CA THR A 570 19.31 20.06 -6.82
C THR A 570 20.26 18.92 -6.49
N GLN A 571 21.49 19.24 -6.10
CA GLN A 571 22.49 18.26 -5.67
C GLN A 571 22.15 17.69 -4.29
N ASP A 572 21.68 18.52 -3.37
CA ASP A 572 21.26 18.10 -2.02
C ASP A 572 19.99 17.22 -2.06
N ASP A 573 19.03 17.55 -2.92
CA ASP A 573 17.83 16.72 -3.13
C ASP A 573 18.18 15.32 -3.69
N LEU A 574 19.09 15.27 -4.66
CA LEU A 574 19.53 14.01 -5.27
C LEU A 574 20.39 13.19 -4.30
N LEU A 575 21.27 13.83 -3.54
CA LEU A 575 22.05 13.20 -2.47
C LEU A 575 21.14 12.60 -1.40
N THR A 576 20.11 13.35 -1.00
CA THR A 576 19.10 12.90 -0.02
C THR A 576 18.32 11.72 -0.58
N TRP A 577 17.96 11.73 -1.86
CA TRP A 577 17.31 10.60 -2.50
C TRP A 577 18.21 9.36 -2.53
N VAL A 578 19.47 9.49 -2.96
CA VAL A 578 20.43 8.38 -3.02
C VAL A 578 20.60 7.69 -1.66
N LYS A 579 20.65 8.46 -0.56
CA LYS A 579 20.74 7.92 0.81
C LYS A 579 19.47 7.19 1.27
N ASN A 580 18.31 7.54 0.72
CA ASN A 580 17.02 6.95 1.12
C ASN A 580 16.49 5.91 0.11
N ASP A 581 17.19 5.71 -1.00
CA ASP A 581 16.87 4.69 -2.00
C ASP A 581 17.11 3.29 -1.42
N LYS A 582 16.23 2.34 -1.72
CA LYS A 582 16.38 0.97 -1.21
C LYS A 582 17.38 0.23 -2.06
N ARG A 583 18.63 0.22 -1.61
CA ARG A 583 19.72 -0.45 -2.31
C ARG A 583 20.21 -1.66 -1.53
N ARG A 584 20.54 -2.71 -2.27
CA ARG A 584 21.36 -3.82 -1.78
C ARG A 584 22.21 -4.36 -2.93
N MET A 585 23.34 -4.98 -2.60
CA MET A 585 24.08 -5.77 -3.59
C MET A 585 23.28 -7.03 -3.90
N LEU A 586 22.99 -7.26 -5.19
CA LEU A 586 22.20 -8.38 -5.67
C LEU A 586 23.09 -9.57 -6.01
N HIS A 587 24.04 -9.35 -6.92
CA HIS A 587 25.00 -10.35 -7.33
C HIS A 587 26.26 -9.72 -7.93
N VAL A 588 27.38 -10.45 -7.90
CA VAL A 588 28.59 -10.11 -8.65
C VAL A 588 28.71 -10.98 -9.89
N VAL A 589 29.07 -10.38 -11.01
CA VAL A 589 29.19 -11.03 -12.31
C VAL A 589 30.64 -11.08 -12.75
N TYR A 590 31.11 -12.26 -13.12
CA TYR A 590 32.44 -12.46 -13.70
C TYR A 590 32.48 -13.71 -14.59
N ARG A 591 33.54 -13.81 -15.40
CA ARG A 591 33.64 -14.78 -16.49
C ARG A 591 34.55 -15.94 -16.13
N VAL A 592 34.18 -17.14 -16.56
CA VAL A 592 34.96 -18.36 -16.29
C VAL A 592 35.19 -19.14 -17.58
N GLY A 593 36.29 -19.88 -17.65
CA GLY A 593 36.67 -20.68 -18.82
C GLY A 593 35.98 -22.04 -18.91
N ASP A 594 35.43 -22.54 -17.80
CA ASP A 594 34.68 -23.79 -17.76
C ASP A 594 33.56 -23.69 -16.70
N MET A 595 32.31 -23.69 -17.18
CA MET A 595 31.14 -23.52 -16.32
C MET A 595 30.97 -24.68 -15.32
N ASP A 596 31.10 -25.92 -15.78
CA ASP A 596 30.78 -27.08 -14.95
C ASP A 596 31.89 -27.38 -13.93
N ARG A 597 33.16 -27.20 -14.32
CA ARG A 597 34.31 -27.25 -13.40
C ARG A 597 34.17 -26.20 -12.29
N THR A 598 33.75 -24.98 -12.64
CA THR A 598 33.57 -23.90 -11.68
C THR A 598 32.40 -24.19 -10.75
N ILE A 599 31.22 -24.54 -11.29
CA ILE A 599 30.05 -24.91 -10.47
C ILE A 599 30.43 -26.01 -9.47
N LYS A 600 31.16 -27.04 -9.91
CA LYS A 600 31.61 -28.14 -9.04
C LYS A 600 32.51 -27.65 -7.91
N PHE A 601 33.48 -26.77 -8.19
CA PHE A 601 34.32 -26.21 -7.14
C PHE A 601 33.50 -25.43 -6.10
N TYR A 602 32.55 -24.62 -6.54
CA TYR A 602 31.79 -23.73 -5.66
C TYR A 602 30.80 -24.50 -4.80
N THR A 603 30.18 -25.56 -5.35
CA THR A 603 29.27 -26.41 -4.59
C THR A 603 30.00 -27.39 -3.67
N GLU A 604 31.09 -28.01 -4.12
CA GLU A 604 31.79 -29.03 -3.35
C GLU A 604 32.84 -28.49 -2.37
N CYS A 605 33.48 -27.36 -2.67
CA CYS A 605 34.55 -26.79 -1.84
C CYS A 605 34.08 -25.61 -0.99
N LEU A 606 33.18 -24.78 -1.53
CA LEU A 606 32.67 -23.58 -0.84
C LEU A 606 31.27 -23.78 -0.23
N GLY A 607 30.58 -24.87 -0.55
CA GLY A 607 29.24 -25.14 0.00
C GLY A 607 28.12 -24.26 -0.54
N MET A 608 28.35 -23.55 -1.66
CA MET A 608 27.30 -22.80 -2.33
C MET A 608 26.29 -23.73 -3.02
N LYS A 609 25.10 -23.21 -3.32
CA LYS A 609 24.08 -23.90 -4.10
C LYS A 609 23.98 -23.27 -5.49
N LEU A 610 23.86 -24.11 -6.52
CA LEU A 610 23.41 -23.65 -7.83
C LEU A 610 21.92 -23.31 -7.75
N LEU A 611 21.59 -22.03 -7.92
CA LEU A 611 20.23 -21.49 -7.79
C LEU A 611 19.48 -21.58 -9.12
N ARG A 612 20.13 -21.18 -10.21
CA ARG A 612 19.64 -21.34 -11.58
C ARG A 612 20.80 -21.34 -12.58
N LYS A 613 20.59 -21.98 -13.72
CA LYS A 613 21.50 -22.00 -14.88
C LYS A 613 20.68 -21.66 -16.12
N ARG A 614 21.17 -20.74 -16.94
CA ARG A 614 20.53 -20.32 -18.19
C ARG A 614 21.53 -20.45 -19.33
N ASP A 615 21.18 -21.27 -20.30
CA ASP A 615 21.96 -21.44 -21.52
C ASP A 615 21.34 -20.60 -22.64
N ILE A 616 22.16 -19.84 -23.37
CA ILE A 616 21.73 -19.01 -24.51
C ILE A 616 22.60 -19.35 -25.73
N PRO A 617 22.32 -20.49 -26.40
CA PRO A 617 23.11 -20.96 -27.53
C PRO A 617 23.17 -19.95 -28.70
N GLU A 618 22.11 -19.18 -28.90
CA GLU A 618 22.01 -18.19 -29.97
C GLU A 618 23.01 -17.05 -29.80
N GLU A 619 23.29 -16.67 -28.55
CA GLU A 619 24.25 -15.63 -28.19
C GLU A 619 25.60 -16.21 -27.71
N LYS A 620 25.74 -17.54 -27.71
CA LYS A 620 26.95 -18.30 -27.38
C LYS A 620 27.48 -18.06 -25.96
N TYR A 621 26.60 -18.05 -24.97
CA TYR A 621 27.02 -18.04 -23.56
C TYR A 621 26.05 -18.77 -22.62
N THR A 622 26.56 -19.14 -21.46
CA THR A 622 25.81 -19.71 -20.34
C THR A 622 26.00 -18.83 -19.10
N ASN A 623 24.91 -18.58 -18.35
CA ASN A 623 24.97 -17.99 -17.01
C ASN A 623 24.64 -19.03 -15.94
N ALA A 624 25.31 -18.97 -14.79
CA ALA A 624 24.97 -19.76 -13.61
C ALA A 624 24.99 -18.89 -12.36
N PHE A 625 23.96 -19.00 -11.54
CA PHE A 625 23.80 -18.23 -10.31
C PHE A 625 24.04 -19.14 -9.10
N LEU A 626 25.00 -18.80 -8.26
CA LEU A 626 25.40 -19.59 -7.09
C LEU A 626 25.45 -18.75 -5.82
N GLY A 627 24.96 -19.27 -4.71
CA GLY A 627 25.02 -18.57 -3.42
C GLY A 627 24.64 -19.45 -2.24
N TYR A 628 24.63 -18.86 -1.04
CA TYR A 628 24.27 -19.55 0.20
C TYR A 628 22.76 -19.53 0.50
N GLY A 629 21.99 -18.74 -0.25
CA GLY A 629 20.54 -18.65 -0.16
C GLY A 629 19.92 -18.08 -1.44
N PRO A 630 18.59 -17.87 -1.48
CA PRO A 630 17.89 -17.43 -2.68
C PRO A 630 18.25 -15.99 -3.10
N GLU A 631 18.20 -15.75 -4.42
CA GLU A 631 18.58 -14.47 -5.06
C GLU A 631 17.77 -13.26 -4.59
N ASP A 632 16.58 -13.45 -4.02
CA ASP A 632 15.72 -12.37 -3.53
C ASP A 632 16.19 -11.75 -2.21
N SER A 633 17.00 -12.49 -1.44
CA SER A 633 17.39 -12.16 -0.07
C SER A 633 18.89 -12.25 0.21
N HIS A 634 19.66 -12.94 -0.63
CA HIS A 634 21.10 -13.12 -0.45
C HIS A 634 21.89 -12.46 -1.59
N PHE A 635 23.15 -12.15 -1.32
CA PHE A 635 24.14 -11.77 -2.32
C PHE A 635 24.69 -13.04 -2.98
N VAL A 636 24.64 -13.08 -4.31
CA VAL A 636 25.02 -14.29 -5.06
C VAL A 636 26.08 -14.01 -6.12
N ILE A 637 26.65 -15.07 -6.68
CA ILE A 637 27.58 -15.03 -7.79
C ILE A 637 26.84 -15.38 -9.07
N GLU A 638 27.01 -14.56 -10.09
CA GLU A 638 26.64 -14.87 -11.46
C GLU A 638 27.91 -15.16 -12.28
N LEU A 639 28.07 -16.42 -12.68
CA LEU A 639 29.14 -16.84 -13.59
C LEU A 639 28.65 -16.69 -15.02
N THR A 640 29.51 -16.18 -15.91
CA THR A 640 29.28 -16.19 -17.36
C THR A 640 30.37 -16.99 -18.08
N TYR A 641 29.98 -18.04 -18.78
CA TYR A 641 30.86 -18.76 -19.70
C TYR A 641 30.52 -18.36 -21.14
N ASN A 642 31.48 -17.83 -21.88
CA ASN A 642 31.33 -17.55 -23.32
C ASN A 642 31.93 -18.71 -24.11
N TYR A 643 31.19 -19.23 -25.09
CA TYR A 643 31.55 -20.50 -25.73
C TYR A 643 32.91 -20.43 -26.41
N GLY A 644 33.78 -21.38 -26.08
CA GLY A 644 35.11 -21.49 -26.67
C GLY A 644 36.14 -20.51 -26.09
N VAL A 645 35.80 -19.76 -25.04
CA VAL A 645 36.77 -18.96 -24.28
C VAL A 645 37.11 -19.70 -23.00
N ASP A 646 38.33 -20.19 -22.91
CA ASP A 646 38.81 -21.10 -21.86
C ASP A 646 39.62 -20.39 -20.76
N LYS A 647 39.95 -19.12 -20.96
CA LYS A 647 40.71 -18.31 -20.00
C LYS A 647 40.37 -16.83 -20.10
N TYR A 648 40.34 -16.16 -18.96
CA TYR A 648 40.24 -14.70 -18.85
C TYR A 648 41.44 -14.12 -18.12
N ASP A 649 41.72 -12.85 -18.39
CA ASP A 649 42.69 -12.06 -17.64
C ASP A 649 41.98 -11.36 -16.48
N ILE A 650 42.31 -11.72 -15.25
CA ILE A 650 41.72 -11.12 -14.04
C ILE A 650 42.24 -9.69 -13.83
N GLY A 651 43.41 -9.36 -14.38
CA GLY A 651 44.10 -8.11 -14.15
C GLY A 651 44.64 -7.98 -12.71
N ALA A 652 45.18 -6.80 -12.42
CA ALA A 652 45.71 -6.42 -11.11
C ALA A 652 44.72 -5.58 -10.28
N GLY A 653 43.58 -5.17 -10.84
CA GLY A 653 42.59 -4.34 -10.16
C GLY A 653 41.68 -5.12 -9.20
N PHE A 654 41.26 -6.32 -9.59
CA PHE A 654 40.41 -7.15 -8.75
C PHE A 654 41.24 -7.77 -7.61
N GLY A 655 40.73 -7.74 -6.39
CA GLY A 655 41.42 -8.26 -5.22
C GLY A 655 41.08 -9.72 -4.94
N HIS A 656 39.89 -9.92 -4.39
CA HIS A 656 39.36 -11.20 -3.96
C HIS A 656 37.86 -11.07 -3.63
N PHE A 657 37.20 -12.21 -3.47
CA PHE A 657 35.92 -12.32 -2.76
C PHE A 657 36.16 -12.73 -1.30
N GLY A 658 35.35 -12.27 -0.36
CA GLY A 658 35.40 -12.74 1.03
C GLY A 658 34.25 -13.69 1.34
N ILE A 659 34.57 -14.79 2.00
CA ILE A 659 33.60 -15.77 2.49
C ILE A 659 33.81 -15.97 3.99
N ALA A 660 32.78 -15.67 4.79
CA ALA A 660 32.76 -16.01 6.20
C ALA A 660 32.50 -17.52 6.37
N VAL A 661 33.35 -18.17 7.17
CA VAL A 661 33.24 -19.60 7.51
C VAL A 661 33.45 -19.78 9.01
N ASP A 662 32.83 -20.82 9.58
CA ASP A 662 32.94 -21.09 11.01
C ASP A 662 34.34 -21.59 11.42
N ASP A 663 35.02 -22.31 10.52
CA ASP A 663 36.34 -22.91 10.73
C ASP A 663 37.14 -22.84 9.42
N VAL A 664 38.11 -21.92 9.38
CA VAL A 664 38.92 -21.70 8.18
C VAL A 664 39.84 -22.88 7.89
N ALA A 665 40.39 -23.52 8.92
CA ALA A 665 41.31 -24.63 8.75
C ALA A 665 40.60 -25.83 8.09
N LYS A 666 39.41 -26.16 8.57
CA LYS A 666 38.59 -27.25 8.02
C LYS A 666 38.17 -26.98 6.57
N THR A 667 37.77 -25.75 6.24
CA THR A 667 37.44 -25.40 4.85
C THR A 667 38.67 -25.51 3.95
N VAL A 668 39.86 -25.08 4.40
CA VAL A 668 41.11 -25.23 3.65
C VAL A 668 41.47 -26.71 3.43
N GLU A 669 41.31 -27.57 4.43
CA GLU A 669 41.53 -29.02 4.29
C GLU A 669 40.59 -29.63 3.24
N LEU A 670 39.30 -29.25 3.26
CA LEU A 670 38.33 -29.67 2.24
C LEU A 670 38.75 -29.22 0.84
N VAL A 671 39.14 -27.95 0.69
CA VAL A 671 39.61 -27.40 -0.58
C VAL A 671 40.83 -28.18 -1.10
N LYS A 672 41.83 -28.46 -0.25
CA LYS A 672 43.00 -29.26 -0.61
C LYS A 672 42.61 -30.68 -1.02
N ALA A 673 41.75 -31.34 -0.26
CA ALA A 673 41.28 -32.69 -0.55
C ALA A 673 40.53 -32.79 -1.89
N LYS A 674 39.91 -31.69 -2.32
CA LYS A 674 39.21 -31.57 -3.61
C LYS A 674 40.10 -31.03 -4.74
N GLY A 675 41.40 -30.86 -4.51
CA GLY A 675 42.37 -30.42 -5.51
C GLY A 675 42.39 -28.90 -5.75
N GLY A 676 41.75 -28.11 -4.88
CA GLY A 676 41.79 -26.66 -4.92
C GLY A 676 43.13 -26.09 -4.47
N LYS A 677 43.48 -24.91 -4.99
CA LYS A 677 44.76 -24.25 -4.68
C LYS A 677 44.61 -23.33 -3.47
N VAL A 678 45.53 -23.46 -2.52
CA VAL A 678 45.62 -22.60 -1.34
C VAL A 678 46.82 -21.67 -1.53
N SER A 679 46.57 -20.37 -1.62
CA SER A 679 47.60 -19.34 -1.84
C SER A 679 48.08 -18.70 -0.54
N ARG A 680 47.32 -18.84 0.55
CA ARG A 680 47.78 -18.53 1.91
C ARG A 680 47.11 -19.48 2.91
N GLU A 681 47.92 -20.18 3.69
CA GLU A 681 47.44 -21.09 4.74
C GLU A 681 46.65 -20.37 5.85
N PRO A 682 45.78 -21.09 6.59
CA PRO A 682 45.10 -20.59 7.77
C PRO A 682 46.07 -19.96 8.77
N GLY A 683 45.76 -18.74 9.19
CA GLY A 683 46.53 -18.06 10.23
C GLY A 683 46.02 -16.64 10.47
N PRO A 684 46.38 -16.04 11.62
CA PRO A 684 45.90 -14.71 11.97
C PRO A 684 46.30 -13.67 10.92
N VAL A 685 45.42 -12.70 10.67
CA VAL A 685 45.76 -11.50 9.92
C VAL A 685 46.95 -10.80 10.58
N LYS A 686 47.86 -10.25 9.79
CA LYS A 686 48.99 -9.49 10.34
C LYS A 686 48.46 -8.33 11.19
N GLY A 687 48.86 -8.29 12.45
CA GLY A 687 48.41 -7.28 13.43
C GLY A 687 46.99 -7.47 13.97
N GLY A 688 46.39 -8.66 13.88
CA GLY A 688 45.08 -8.96 14.45
C GLY A 688 44.93 -10.41 14.91
N LYS A 689 43.76 -10.76 15.43
CA LYS A 689 43.44 -12.11 15.95
C LYS A 689 42.56 -12.95 15.03
N THR A 690 41.96 -12.33 14.01
CA THR A 690 41.08 -13.02 13.05
C THR A 690 41.88 -13.98 12.19
N VAL A 691 41.50 -15.26 12.17
CA VAL A 691 42.10 -16.28 11.30
C VAL A 691 41.52 -16.10 9.89
N ILE A 692 42.42 -16.05 8.91
CA ILE A 692 42.05 -16.01 7.49
C ILE A 692 42.87 -17.03 6.70
N ALA A 693 42.42 -17.37 5.50
CA ALA A 693 43.17 -18.10 4.48
C ALA A 693 42.84 -17.54 3.09
N PHE A 694 43.70 -17.79 2.10
CA PHE A 694 43.38 -17.51 0.71
C PHE A 694 43.41 -18.78 -0.11
N ILE A 695 42.37 -18.98 -0.90
CA ILE A 695 42.25 -20.04 -1.89
C ILE A 695 42.03 -19.42 -3.27
N GLU A 696 42.32 -20.19 -4.31
CA GLU A 696 42.04 -19.84 -5.70
C GLU A 696 41.04 -20.84 -6.27
N ASP A 697 40.07 -20.32 -7.01
CA ASP A 697 39.19 -21.15 -7.81
C ASP A 697 39.91 -21.68 -9.07
N PRO A 698 39.26 -22.55 -9.87
CA PRO A 698 39.88 -23.16 -11.05
C PRO A 698 40.37 -22.18 -12.11
N ASP A 699 39.88 -20.95 -12.11
CA ASP A 699 40.20 -19.90 -13.08
C ASP A 699 41.16 -18.84 -12.49
N GLY A 700 41.54 -18.99 -11.21
CA GLY A 700 42.52 -18.17 -10.52
C GLY A 700 41.94 -17.02 -9.70
N TYR A 701 40.62 -16.94 -9.55
CA TYR A 701 39.97 -15.96 -8.67
C TYR A 701 40.25 -16.28 -7.21
N LYS A 702 40.68 -15.26 -6.47
CA LYS A 702 41.02 -15.39 -5.06
C LYS A 702 39.78 -15.29 -4.18
N PHE A 703 39.68 -16.18 -3.21
CA PHE A 703 38.70 -16.13 -2.13
C PHE A 703 39.45 -16.05 -0.79
N GLU A 704 39.19 -14.98 -0.03
CA GLU A 704 39.57 -14.87 1.37
C GLU A 704 38.53 -15.63 2.20
N LEU A 705 38.98 -16.63 2.95
CA LEU A 705 38.16 -17.29 3.96
C LEU A 705 38.37 -16.57 5.29
N LEU A 706 37.29 -16.09 5.90
CA LEU A 706 37.31 -15.34 7.16
C LEU A 706 36.65 -16.16 8.26
N GLU A 707 37.40 -16.46 9.32
CA GLU A 707 36.84 -17.17 10.47
C GLU A 707 35.94 -16.22 11.27
N ARG A 708 34.63 -16.45 11.23
CA ARG A 708 33.61 -15.65 11.90
C ARG A 708 32.48 -16.57 12.36
N GLY A 709 31.72 -16.15 13.37
CA GLY A 709 30.52 -16.87 13.77
C GLY A 709 29.45 -16.86 12.66
N PRO A 710 28.36 -17.66 12.83
CA PRO A 710 27.31 -17.77 11.83
C PRO A 710 26.77 -16.41 11.38
N THR A 711 26.74 -16.17 10.08
CA THR A 711 26.24 -14.95 9.45
C THR A 711 25.12 -15.27 8.47
N PRO A 712 24.10 -14.40 8.33
CA PRO A 712 23.09 -14.54 7.27
C PRO A 712 23.67 -14.39 5.86
N GLU A 713 24.85 -13.76 5.71
CA GLU A 713 25.46 -13.53 4.40
C GLU A 713 26.91 -14.05 4.37
N PRO A 714 27.13 -15.35 4.14
CA PRO A 714 28.49 -15.90 4.12
C PRO A 714 29.34 -15.35 2.98
N LEU A 715 28.77 -15.06 1.80
CA LEU A 715 29.48 -14.33 0.74
C LEU A 715 29.45 -12.82 1.07
N CYS A 716 30.41 -12.38 1.87
CA CYS A 716 30.31 -11.10 2.56
C CYS A 716 31.10 -9.95 1.93
N GLN A 717 31.96 -10.20 0.93
CA GLN A 717 32.86 -9.14 0.46
C GLN A 717 33.26 -9.27 -1.02
N VAL A 718 33.38 -8.12 -1.70
CA VAL A 718 34.08 -7.97 -2.97
C VAL A 718 35.17 -6.91 -2.81
N MET A 719 36.42 -7.23 -3.14
CA MET A 719 37.55 -6.30 -3.03
C MET A 719 37.96 -5.74 -4.39
N LEU A 720 37.95 -4.42 -4.52
CA LEU A 720 38.39 -3.68 -5.70
C LEU A 720 39.51 -2.70 -5.35
N ARG A 721 40.55 -2.63 -6.18
CA ARG A 721 41.60 -1.62 -6.03
C ARG A 721 41.21 -0.31 -6.69
N VAL A 722 41.55 0.79 -6.02
CA VAL A 722 41.28 2.17 -6.47
C VAL A 722 42.56 2.99 -6.43
N GLY A 723 42.67 3.97 -7.32
CA GLY A 723 43.82 4.87 -7.43
C GLY A 723 43.77 6.08 -6.50
N ASP A 724 42.59 6.39 -5.95
CA ASP A 724 42.37 7.46 -4.98
C ASP A 724 41.22 7.04 -4.04
N LEU A 725 41.57 6.72 -2.79
CA LEU A 725 40.63 6.18 -1.82
C LEU A 725 39.55 7.20 -1.43
N ASP A 726 39.93 8.46 -1.19
CA ASP A 726 39.00 9.50 -0.76
C ASP A 726 38.00 9.86 -1.87
N ARG A 727 38.48 9.89 -3.13
CA ARG A 727 37.61 10.07 -4.30
C ARG A 727 36.64 8.91 -4.44
N ALA A 728 37.12 7.68 -4.29
CA ALA A 728 36.29 6.49 -4.39
C ALA A 728 35.22 6.47 -3.28
N ILE A 729 35.61 6.65 -2.01
CA ILE A 729 34.66 6.74 -0.87
C ILE A 729 33.57 7.77 -1.16
N LYS A 730 33.96 9.01 -1.53
CA LYS A 730 32.99 10.08 -1.83
C LYS A 730 32.06 9.70 -2.98
N PHE A 731 32.56 9.01 -4.00
CA PHE A 731 31.72 8.53 -5.10
C PHE A 731 30.71 7.50 -4.60
N TYR A 732 31.16 6.46 -3.89
CA TYR A 732 30.28 5.40 -3.41
C TYR A 732 29.26 5.91 -2.36
N GLU A 733 29.62 6.86 -1.51
CA GLU A 733 28.66 7.51 -0.60
C GLU A 733 27.62 8.34 -1.35
N LYS A 734 28.04 9.17 -2.31
CA LYS A 734 27.16 10.16 -2.93
C LYS A 734 26.37 9.64 -4.12
N ALA A 735 26.98 8.80 -4.95
CA ALA A 735 26.35 8.21 -6.13
C ALA A 735 25.68 6.88 -5.81
N PHE A 736 26.35 6.04 -5.01
CA PHE A 736 25.88 4.68 -4.71
C PHE A 736 25.09 4.61 -3.39
N GLY A 737 25.15 5.63 -2.54
CA GLY A 737 24.40 5.68 -1.29
C GLY A 737 24.90 4.69 -0.24
N MET A 738 26.14 4.20 -0.40
CA MET A 738 26.77 3.33 0.58
C MET A 738 27.22 4.14 1.80
N GLU A 739 27.28 3.49 2.95
CA GLU A 739 27.90 4.01 4.16
C GLU A 739 29.36 3.58 4.22
N LEU A 740 30.24 4.49 4.62
CA LEU A 740 31.60 4.15 5.02
C LEU A 740 31.55 3.51 6.41
N LEU A 741 31.73 2.19 6.48
CA LEU A 741 31.62 1.42 7.71
C LEU A 741 32.89 1.52 8.56
N ARG A 742 34.06 1.46 7.92
CA ARG A 742 35.36 1.66 8.56
C ARG A 742 36.46 1.89 7.53
N THR A 743 37.52 2.57 7.96
CA THR A 743 38.81 2.62 7.25
C THR A 743 39.89 1.95 8.10
N ARG A 744 40.90 1.39 7.45
CA ARG A 744 42.10 0.90 8.12
C ARG A 744 43.31 1.24 7.29
N ASP A 745 44.18 2.06 7.87
CA ASP A 745 45.45 2.42 7.27
C ASP A 745 46.56 1.47 7.73
N ASN A 746 47.46 1.10 6.81
CA ASN A 746 48.58 0.23 7.09
C ASN A 746 49.88 0.76 6.44
N PRO A 747 50.54 1.76 7.06
CA PRO A 747 51.73 2.40 6.52
C PRO A 747 52.92 1.47 6.28
N GLU A 748 53.10 0.45 7.13
CA GLU A 748 54.20 -0.53 7.03
C GLU A 748 54.11 -1.32 5.71
N TYR A 749 52.89 -1.69 5.32
CA TYR A 749 52.61 -2.46 4.10
C TYR A 749 52.14 -1.57 2.93
N LYS A 750 52.14 -0.24 3.12
CA LYS A 750 51.83 0.77 2.11
C LYS A 750 50.46 0.61 1.45
N TYR A 751 49.43 0.36 2.25
CA TYR A 751 48.05 0.35 1.75
C TYR A 751 47.04 0.88 2.79
N THR A 752 45.92 1.40 2.29
CA THR A 752 44.75 1.79 3.09
C THR A 752 43.53 1.07 2.51
N ILE A 753 42.65 0.57 3.39
CA ILE A 753 41.36 -0.01 2.98
C ILE A 753 40.17 0.78 3.53
N ALA A 754 39.07 0.75 2.81
CA ALA A 754 37.77 1.25 3.23
C ALA A 754 36.67 0.23 2.95
N MET A 755 35.81 -0.02 3.95
CA MET A 755 34.64 -0.89 3.80
C MET A 755 33.40 -0.06 3.53
N MET A 756 32.78 -0.26 2.37
CA MET A 756 31.56 0.42 1.94
C MET A 756 30.39 -0.56 1.89
N GLY A 757 29.21 -0.21 2.41
CA GLY A 757 28.05 -1.12 2.39
C GLY A 757 26.72 -0.43 2.63
N TYR A 758 25.62 -1.20 2.59
CA TYR A 758 24.26 -0.72 2.90
C TYR A 758 23.78 -1.11 4.30
N GLY A 759 24.67 -1.65 5.11
CA GLY A 759 24.41 -2.14 6.46
C GLY A 759 25.69 -2.66 7.11
N PRO A 760 25.61 -3.16 8.35
CA PRO A 760 26.77 -3.61 9.10
C PRO A 760 27.46 -4.84 8.48
N GLU A 761 28.79 -4.86 8.50
CA GLU A 761 29.68 -5.83 7.82
C GLU A 761 29.47 -7.30 8.26
N ASP A 762 28.88 -7.53 9.43
CA ASP A 762 28.58 -8.87 9.95
C ASP A 762 27.27 -9.47 9.39
N LYS A 763 26.42 -8.65 8.76
CA LYS A 763 25.09 -9.05 8.27
C LYS A 763 24.83 -8.78 6.80
N PHE A 764 25.66 -7.97 6.16
CA PHE A 764 25.46 -7.52 4.78
C PHE A 764 26.77 -7.65 3.98
N PRO A 765 26.68 -7.86 2.66
CA PRO A 765 27.86 -7.84 1.80
C PRO A 765 28.43 -6.42 1.75
N VAL A 766 29.76 -6.32 1.70
CA VAL A 766 30.48 -5.04 1.61
C VAL A 766 31.41 -5.00 0.40
N LEU A 767 31.68 -3.78 -0.05
CA LEU A 767 32.71 -3.47 -1.03
C LEU A 767 33.96 -3.01 -0.28
N GLU A 768 35.04 -3.79 -0.36
CA GLU A 768 36.36 -3.39 0.14
C GLU A 768 37.08 -2.60 -0.96
N LEU A 769 37.33 -1.32 -0.69
CA LEU A 769 38.16 -0.47 -1.55
C LEU A 769 39.58 -0.45 -1.01
N THR A 770 40.55 -0.84 -1.83
CA THR A 770 41.97 -0.83 -1.43
C THR A 770 42.78 0.14 -2.27
N TYR A 771 43.49 1.03 -1.58
CA TYR A 771 44.47 1.92 -2.17
C TYR A 771 45.87 1.50 -1.74
N ASN A 772 46.73 1.19 -2.71
CA ASN A 772 48.16 0.98 -2.47
C ASN A 772 48.90 2.29 -2.71
N TYR A 773 49.80 2.66 -1.80
CA TYR A 773 50.42 3.98 -1.81
C TYR A 773 51.18 4.23 -3.11
N GLY A 774 50.86 5.35 -3.77
CA GLY A 774 51.49 5.77 -5.01
C GLY A 774 51.04 5.02 -6.27
N VAL A 775 50.10 4.07 -6.16
CA VAL A 775 49.54 3.36 -7.33
C VAL A 775 48.19 3.98 -7.68
N THR A 776 48.13 4.66 -8.83
CA THR A 776 46.96 5.43 -9.25
C THR A 776 46.11 4.76 -10.34
N GLU A 777 46.62 3.70 -10.97
CA GLU A 777 45.93 2.97 -12.03
C GLU A 777 46.20 1.47 -11.91
N TYR A 778 45.21 0.66 -12.29
CA TYR A 778 45.29 -0.80 -12.31
C TYR A 778 44.75 -1.34 -13.63
N ASP A 779 45.42 -2.35 -14.15
CA ASP A 779 44.85 -3.20 -15.19
C ASP A 779 43.67 -4.00 -14.62
N LYS A 780 42.51 -3.91 -15.26
CA LYS A 780 41.28 -4.60 -14.82
C LYS A 780 41.07 -5.94 -15.53
N GLY A 781 41.91 -6.24 -16.52
CA GLY A 781 41.74 -7.39 -17.38
C GLY A 781 40.36 -7.42 -18.03
N ASN A 782 39.88 -8.61 -18.33
CA ASN A 782 38.57 -8.86 -18.94
C ASN A 782 37.73 -9.93 -18.20
N ALA A 783 38.15 -10.37 -17.02
CA ALA A 783 37.48 -11.43 -16.28
C ALA A 783 36.33 -10.90 -15.40
N TYR A 784 36.55 -9.84 -14.61
CA TYR A 784 35.49 -9.19 -13.84
C TYR A 784 34.51 -8.47 -14.77
N ALA A 785 33.21 -8.64 -14.58
CA ALA A 785 32.20 -7.99 -15.41
C ALA A 785 31.55 -6.80 -14.70
N GLN A 786 30.88 -7.01 -13.57
CA GLN A 786 30.14 -5.96 -12.85
C GLN A 786 29.61 -6.44 -11.48
N ILE A 787 29.24 -5.51 -10.60
CA ILE A 787 28.33 -5.79 -9.48
C ILE A 787 26.94 -5.25 -9.82
N ALA A 788 25.90 -6.05 -9.57
CA ALA A 788 24.51 -5.63 -9.66
C ALA A 788 24.01 -5.12 -8.31
N ILE A 789 23.35 -3.96 -8.33
CA ILE A 789 22.82 -3.28 -7.15
C ILE A 789 21.33 -2.98 -7.39
N GLY A 790 20.47 -3.34 -6.45
CA GLY A 790 19.05 -3.00 -6.51
C GLY A 790 18.82 -1.51 -6.31
N THR A 791 17.83 -0.92 -6.98
CA THR A 791 17.39 0.46 -6.78
C THR A 791 15.89 0.58 -7.02
N ASP A 792 15.22 1.51 -6.35
CA ASP A 792 13.81 1.80 -6.63
C ASP A 792 13.64 2.67 -7.91
N ASP A 793 14.71 3.30 -8.43
CA ASP A 793 14.66 4.13 -9.63
C ASP A 793 16.01 4.17 -10.37
N VAL A 794 16.09 3.43 -11.49
CA VAL A 794 17.30 3.39 -12.35
C VAL A 794 17.57 4.73 -13.04
N TYR A 795 16.56 5.57 -13.26
CA TYR A 795 16.73 6.87 -13.93
C TYR A 795 17.39 7.88 -13.00
N LYS A 796 16.90 8.00 -11.77
CA LYS A 796 17.52 8.84 -10.75
C LYS A 796 18.90 8.35 -10.34
N THR A 797 19.10 7.03 -10.33
CA THR A 797 20.43 6.47 -10.13
C THR A 797 21.39 6.95 -11.21
N ALA A 798 20.99 6.91 -12.49
CA ALA A 798 21.81 7.40 -13.58
C ALA A 798 22.13 8.91 -13.44
N GLU A 799 21.18 9.73 -13.00
CA GLU A 799 21.40 11.14 -12.71
C GLU A 799 22.43 11.36 -11.59
N ALA A 800 22.31 10.62 -10.48
CA ALA A 800 23.22 10.72 -9.35
C ALA A 800 24.65 10.33 -9.74
N ILE A 801 24.80 9.25 -10.49
CA ILE A 801 26.08 8.80 -11.02
C ILE A 801 26.72 9.87 -11.89
N LYS A 802 25.97 10.45 -12.84
CA LYS A 802 26.46 11.54 -13.70
C LYS A 802 26.90 12.75 -12.87
N LEU A 803 26.12 13.10 -11.85
CA LEU A 803 26.38 14.26 -11.00
C LEU A 803 27.65 14.11 -10.16
N PHE A 804 27.92 12.91 -9.66
CA PHE A 804 29.03 12.65 -8.74
C PHE A 804 30.27 12.06 -9.42
N GLY A 805 30.39 12.17 -10.74
CA GLY A 805 31.62 11.86 -11.47
C GLY A 805 31.74 10.46 -12.05
N GLY A 806 30.64 9.69 -12.05
CA GLY A 806 30.58 8.40 -12.72
C GLY A 806 30.13 8.51 -14.18
N LYS A 807 30.49 7.52 -14.99
CA LYS A 807 30.17 7.49 -16.43
C LYS A 807 29.10 6.47 -16.72
N ILE A 808 27.97 6.89 -17.29
CA ILE A 808 26.93 5.96 -17.76
C ILE A 808 27.42 5.23 -19.01
N THR A 809 27.41 3.89 -18.96
CA THR A 809 27.70 3.00 -20.09
C THR A 809 26.43 2.40 -20.70
N ARG A 810 25.32 2.42 -19.95
CA ARG A 810 23.99 2.09 -20.46
C ARG A 810 22.97 3.04 -19.84
N GLU A 811 22.31 3.83 -20.68
CA GLU A 811 21.23 4.71 -20.25
C GLU A 811 20.08 3.91 -19.60
N PRO A 812 19.40 4.49 -18.60
CA PRO A 812 18.35 3.82 -17.85
C PRO A 812 17.18 3.40 -18.75
N GLY A 813 16.77 2.15 -18.66
CA GLY A 813 15.64 1.62 -19.42
C GLY A 813 15.53 0.09 -19.40
N PRO A 814 14.45 -0.46 -19.97
CA PRO A 814 14.24 -1.91 -20.00
C PRO A 814 15.30 -2.64 -20.81
N LEU A 815 15.69 -3.82 -20.35
CA LEU A 815 16.45 -4.79 -21.14
C LEU A 815 15.55 -5.38 -22.24
N PRO A 816 16.04 -5.49 -23.47
CA PRO A 816 15.35 -6.24 -24.52
C PRO A 816 15.06 -7.68 -24.06
N GLY A 817 13.85 -8.18 -24.35
CA GLY A 817 13.45 -9.56 -24.07
C GLY A 817 12.91 -9.82 -22.66
N ILE A 818 13.46 -9.18 -21.61
CA ILE A 818 13.05 -9.43 -20.22
C ILE A 818 12.38 -8.23 -19.53
N SER A 819 12.31 -7.06 -20.19
CA SER A 819 11.67 -5.83 -19.70
C SER A 819 12.20 -5.26 -18.38
N THR A 820 13.15 -5.94 -17.71
CA THR A 820 13.82 -5.48 -16.49
C THR A 820 14.53 -4.16 -16.73
N LYS A 821 14.12 -3.11 -16.03
CA LYS A 821 14.77 -1.79 -16.14
C LYS A 821 16.13 -1.81 -15.45
N ILE A 822 17.16 -1.39 -16.17
CA ILE A 822 18.52 -1.26 -15.64
C ILE A 822 19.18 0.05 -16.09
N THR A 823 20.21 0.49 -15.37
CA THR A 823 21.25 1.40 -15.90
C THR A 823 22.63 0.81 -15.56
N ALA A 824 23.64 1.08 -16.39
CA ALA A 824 25.01 0.62 -16.14
C ALA A 824 25.97 1.82 -16.11
N CYS A 825 26.96 1.76 -15.24
CA CYS A 825 27.95 2.81 -15.09
C CYS A 825 29.36 2.29 -14.84
N LEU A 826 30.33 3.18 -15.02
CA LEU A 826 31.69 3.08 -14.51
C LEU A 826 31.86 4.09 -13.38
N ASP A 827 32.50 3.67 -12.29
CA ASP A 827 32.99 4.57 -11.24
C ASP A 827 34.20 5.39 -11.75
N PRO A 828 34.73 6.34 -10.96
CA PRO A 828 35.90 7.15 -11.33
C PRO A 828 37.17 6.35 -11.61
N ASP A 829 37.27 5.13 -11.09
CA ASP A 829 38.39 4.24 -11.26
C ASP A 829 38.19 3.26 -12.43
N GLY A 830 37.00 3.25 -13.06
CA GLY A 830 36.64 2.43 -14.22
C GLY A 830 36.01 1.07 -13.88
N TRP A 831 35.56 0.86 -12.64
CA TRP A 831 34.83 -0.34 -12.22
C TRP A 831 33.37 -0.26 -12.66
N LYS A 832 32.92 -1.33 -13.33
CA LYS A 832 31.55 -1.41 -13.82
C LYS A 832 30.58 -1.86 -12.74
N SER A 833 29.44 -1.19 -12.66
CA SER A 833 28.29 -1.59 -11.85
C SER A 833 27.00 -1.46 -12.67
N VAL A 834 26.01 -2.27 -12.33
CA VAL A 834 24.67 -2.22 -12.93
C VAL A 834 23.66 -2.03 -11.83
N PHE A 835 22.77 -1.06 -12.02
CA PHE A 835 21.64 -0.85 -11.15
C PHE A 835 20.39 -1.44 -11.76
N VAL A 836 19.69 -2.27 -10.99
CA VAL A 836 18.53 -3.05 -11.43
C VAL A 836 17.31 -2.57 -10.63
N ASP A 837 16.20 -2.32 -11.31
CA ASP A 837 14.95 -1.95 -10.67
C ASP A 837 14.46 -3.08 -9.73
N ASN A 838 14.27 -2.77 -8.45
CA ASN A 838 13.92 -3.75 -7.41
C ASN A 838 12.63 -4.51 -7.74
N ILE A 839 11.64 -3.84 -8.32
CA ILE A 839 10.35 -4.46 -8.63
C ILE A 839 10.50 -5.40 -9.82
N ASP A 840 11.25 -4.99 -10.83
CA ASP A 840 11.47 -5.82 -12.01
C ASP A 840 12.39 -7.01 -11.72
N PHE A 841 13.43 -6.82 -10.90
CA PHE A 841 14.30 -7.92 -10.48
C PHE A 841 13.51 -9.04 -9.79
N LEU A 842 12.59 -8.70 -8.87
CA LEU A 842 11.76 -9.69 -8.20
C LEU A 842 10.80 -10.43 -9.16
N LYS A 843 10.32 -9.77 -10.23
CA LYS A 843 9.52 -10.43 -11.27
C LYS A 843 10.35 -11.37 -12.14
N GLU A 844 11.64 -11.06 -12.34
CA GLU A 844 12.54 -11.92 -13.12
C GLU A 844 12.84 -13.24 -12.41
N LEU A 845 12.72 -13.27 -11.07
CA LEU A 845 12.90 -14.48 -10.26
C LEU A 845 11.62 -15.35 -10.17
N GLU A 846 10.46 -14.84 -10.61
CA GLU A 846 9.18 -15.58 -10.69
C GLU A 846 9.08 -16.41 -11.97
#